data_AF-U6MJY5-F1
#
_entry.id   AF-U6MJY5-F1
#
_cell.length_a   1.000
_cell.length_b   1.000
_cell.length_c   1.000
_cell.angle_alpha   90.00
_cell.angle_beta   90.00
_cell.angle_gamma   90.00
#
_symmetry.space_group_name_H-M   'P 1'
#
loop_
_entity.id
_entity.type
_entity.pdbx_description
1 polymer ?
#
loop_
_entity_poly.entity_id
_entity_poly.type
_entity_poly.pdbx_seq_one_letter_code
_entity_poly.pdbx_strand_id
1 'polypeptide(L)'
;MDRNTPSFAEERKERKERKERKERKERKERKESSEESLIKKIKSGEGGETRREMQEALVELLLGGRRCLLARHPQGPFPDSHLRKKTDLCIYMDAMGFGMGMNCVQATFSPRNLAAARYLYDQLIVLAPLLLSITAATPFLRGCVAATDTRWDTISMAVDSRKPEEKQKITKSRYSSNSLYISDSPALTERLEELNDVEVSVNEKAFAALVRAGVDAVLARHVAFLFVHDPLVIFKDRLLQKGKTEEEIIKEGEMDWTLEEGEAFDSAEDFENLQSTNWNGVRFKPPPQFLNATESCAKRNSKPSKDFKFENKIKNESKNLFYFQNSDENRQRSPKSQPRDLIGWRVEMRTPELQITDFENATCILLIAALVHLIEEEGIDLYIPMSLNDKNMAAAAKLNSILNQKFYFRKEVEKNSADKSVAQLSIHSILFGEPQQQGDPPRGPALLERCRLLLLQQRSSSSSSSSSSSSSSCSAAAFESFMEMYSFIYLRTSGILPTDAAFLRACLAAHPDYKGDSAVAAAAAFDICKLAMKIGSGEVEVPELLGPFARRSSSSCCSSCCSSCSSSSSGGDLCCCCAAVTRRSCCSSSSSSSRPSFVKSQPLMGPLLLPQQQQQQQQQQQQNSSRKINPEAILHGRGRVAAALQHSAIQQKLRTYLGIKSFQKSTNPKNNNSNCCFQQILQKEMQKQMQQTPPQELVRSD
;
A
#
# COMPACT_ATOMS: atom_id res chain seq x y z
N MET A 1 -43.93 54.46 53.18
CA MET A 1 -44.28 53.07 53.52
C MET A 1 -45.29 52.58 52.49
N ASP A 2 -45.07 51.59 51.65
CA ASP A 2 -43.86 50.95 51.14
C ASP A 2 -44.29 50.38 49.78
N ARG A 3 -43.56 50.71 48.72
CA ARG A 3 -43.68 50.04 47.42
C ARG A 3 -42.38 49.29 47.20
N ASN A 4 -42.40 47.98 47.38
CA ASN A 4 -41.41 47.06 46.84
C ASN A 4 -41.94 45.62 46.95
N THR A 5 -42.71 45.20 45.95
CA THR A 5 -42.97 43.78 45.66
C THR A 5 -42.40 43.50 44.27
N PRO A 6 -41.41 42.61 44.13
CA PRO A 6 -40.83 42.25 42.84
C PRO A 6 -41.88 41.64 41.92
N SER A 7 -41.75 41.87 40.62
CA SER A 7 -42.66 41.31 39.63
C SER A 7 -42.45 39.79 39.51
N PHE A 8 -43.54 39.03 39.31
CA PHE A 8 -43.53 37.56 39.10
C PHE A 8 -42.54 37.09 38.01
N ALA A 9 -42.14 37.99 37.10
CA ALA A 9 -41.14 37.71 36.07
C ALA A 9 -39.71 37.74 36.60
N GLU A 10 -39.40 38.58 37.59
CA GLU A 10 -38.08 38.67 38.23
C GLU A 10 -37.79 37.42 39.08
N GLU A 11 -38.76 36.96 39.88
CA GLU A 11 -38.61 35.72 40.66
C GLU A 11 -38.39 34.49 39.78
N ARG A 12 -39.01 34.46 38.60
CA ARG A 12 -38.87 33.34 37.65
C ARG A 12 -37.50 33.33 36.97
N LYS A 13 -36.95 34.53 36.69
CA LYS A 13 -35.59 34.69 36.15
C LYS A 13 -34.56 34.32 37.20
N GLU A 14 -34.74 34.77 38.44
CA GLU A 14 -33.82 34.48 39.55
C GLU A 14 -33.81 32.99 39.93
N ARG A 15 -34.97 32.31 39.88
CA ARG A 15 -35.04 30.85 40.04
C ARG A 15 -34.31 30.08 38.93
N LYS A 16 -34.38 30.56 37.69
CA LYS A 16 -33.69 29.93 36.56
C LYS A 16 -32.17 30.10 36.68
N GLU A 17 -31.71 31.29 37.03
CA GLU A 17 -30.29 31.59 37.26
C GLU A 17 -29.72 30.79 38.46
N ARG A 18 -30.49 30.62 39.54
CA ARG A 18 -30.09 29.76 40.67
C ARG A 18 -29.96 28.29 40.26
N LYS A 19 -30.86 27.79 39.42
CA LYS A 19 -30.81 26.40 38.93
C LYS A 19 -29.59 26.17 38.04
N GLU A 20 -29.32 27.09 37.11
CA GLU A 20 -28.15 27.03 36.22
C GLU A 20 -26.82 27.16 36.99
N ARG A 21 -26.76 28.00 38.04
CA ARG A 21 -25.59 28.07 38.93
C ARG A 21 -25.34 26.77 39.68
N LYS A 22 -26.40 26.11 40.15
CA LYS A 22 -26.30 24.83 40.86
C LYS A 22 -25.81 23.71 39.94
N GLU A 23 -26.37 23.62 38.74
CA GLU A 23 -25.95 22.64 37.73
C GLU A 23 -24.50 22.86 37.25
N ARG A 24 -24.05 24.12 37.11
CA ARG A 24 -22.65 24.45 36.83
C ARG A 24 -21.71 24.00 37.95
N LYS A 25 -22.10 24.20 39.21
CA LYS A 25 -21.29 23.81 40.37
C LYS A 25 -21.15 22.29 40.47
N GLU A 26 -22.25 21.56 40.29
CA GLU A 26 -22.25 20.09 40.28
C GLU A 26 -21.44 19.51 39.10
N ARG A 27 -21.46 20.14 37.92
CA ARG A 27 -20.59 19.75 36.79
C ARG A 27 -19.11 19.98 37.08
N LYS A 28 -18.77 21.09 37.75
CA LYS A 28 -17.39 21.43 38.08
C LYS A 28 -16.81 20.45 39.11
N GLU A 29 -17.58 20.12 40.15
CA GLU A 29 -17.20 19.14 41.16
C GLU A 29 -17.04 17.72 40.59
N ARG A 30 -17.89 17.33 39.61
CA ARG A 30 -17.71 16.04 38.89
C ARG A 30 -16.47 16.02 37.98
N LYS A 31 -16.13 17.14 37.33
CA LYS A 31 -14.92 17.26 36.52
C LYS A 31 -13.66 17.19 37.38
N GLU A 32 -13.61 17.94 38.48
CA GLU A 32 -12.47 17.95 39.42
C GLU A 32 -12.27 16.56 40.06
N SER A 33 -13.35 15.87 40.45
CA SER A 33 -13.29 14.48 40.94
C SER A 33 -12.81 13.48 39.88
N SER A 34 -13.22 13.67 38.61
CA SER A 34 -12.79 12.84 37.50
C SER A 34 -11.32 13.08 37.14
N GLU A 35 -10.84 14.32 37.17
CA GLU A 35 -9.43 14.67 36.93
C GLU A 35 -8.51 14.16 38.04
N GLU A 36 -8.90 14.31 39.32
CA GLU A 36 -8.13 13.74 40.43
C GLU A 36 -8.08 12.22 40.37
N SER A 37 -9.17 11.57 39.97
CA SER A 37 -9.23 10.13 39.68
C SER A 37 -8.31 9.75 38.52
N LEU A 38 -8.32 10.50 37.41
CA LEU A 38 -7.47 10.24 36.26
C LEU A 38 -5.98 10.42 36.59
N ILE A 39 -5.63 11.49 37.31
CA ILE A 39 -4.27 11.77 37.76
C ILE A 39 -3.82 10.70 38.76
N LYS A 40 -4.69 10.23 39.66
CA LYS A 40 -4.41 9.08 40.53
C LYS A 40 -4.18 7.81 39.72
N LYS A 41 -4.99 7.52 38.69
CA LYS A 41 -4.86 6.35 37.81
C LYS A 41 -3.58 6.36 36.98
N ILE A 42 -3.19 7.54 36.48
CA ILE A 42 -1.93 7.76 35.77
C ILE A 42 -0.75 7.59 36.73
N LYS A 43 -0.85 8.10 37.97
CA LYS A 43 0.19 7.96 39.01
C LYS A 43 0.25 6.56 39.65
N SER A 44 -0.87 5.82 39.70
CA SER A 44 -0.95 4.47 40.25
C SER A 44 -0.57 3.39 39.23
N GLY A 45 -0.35 3.76 37.97
CA GLY A 45 0.10 2.85 36.93
C GLY A 45 -0.88 1.70 36.71
N GLU A 46 -2.17 1.98 36.47
CA GLU A 46 -3.18 0.96 36.11
C GLU A 46 -2.80 0.15 34.85
N GLY A 47 -1.75 0.53 34.10
CA GLY A 47 -1.09 -0.35 33.12
C GLY A 47 -0.32 -1.54 33.75
N GLY A 48 -0.29 -1.64 35.07
CA GLY A 48 0.42 -2.65 35.84
C GLY A 48 -0.16 -4.05 35.71
N GLU A 49 -1.49 -4.22 35.65
CA GLU A 49 -2.11 -5.54 35.47
C GLU A 49 -1.85 -6.09 34.07
N THR A 50 -2.06 -5.29 33.01
CA THR A 50 -1.80 -5.71 31.63
C THR A 50 -0.32 -6.02 31.41
N ARG A 51 0.59 -5.24 32.01
CA ARG A 51 2.04 -5.47 31.92
C ARG A 51 2.48 -6.72 32.69
N ARG A 52 1.82 -7.04 33.81
CA ARG A 52 2.10 -8.22 34.64
C ARG A 52 1.57 -9.50 33.99
N GLU A 53 0.33 -9.49 33.48
CA GLU A 53 -0.24 -10.56 32.65
C GLU A 53 0.59 -10.80 31.38
N MET A 54 1.08 -9.73 30.75
CA MET A 54 2.02 -9.82 29.64
C MET A 54 3.34 -10.46 30.05
N GLN A 55 3.94 -10.04 31.17
CA GLN A 55 5.18 -10.65 31.68
C GLN A 55 5.03 -12.15 31.97
N GLU A 56 3.86 -12.57 32.43
CA GLU A 56 3.53 -13.99 32.65
C GLU A 56 3.35 -14.78 31.34
N ALA A 57 2.98 -14.10 30.24
CA ALA A 57 2.86 -14.69 28.91
C ALA A 57 4.18 -14.71 28.10
N LEU A 58 5.21 -14.00 28.56
CA LEU A 58 6.52 -13.96 27.90
C LEU A 58 7.31 -15.24 28.14
N VAL A 59 7.90 -15.74 27.06
CA VAL A 59 8.78 -16.91 27.07
C VAL A 59 10.11 -16.47 26.49
N GLU A 60 11.15 -16.54 27.30
CA GLU A 60 12.52 -16.37 26.83
C GLU A 60 13.04 -17.72 26.34
N LEU A 61 13.36 -17.81 25.06
CA LEU A 61 13.99 -19.00 24.47
C LEU A 61 15.37 -18.67 23.95
N LEU A 62 16.29 -19.62 24.12
CA LEU A 62 17.57 -19.58 23.41
C LEU A 62 17.36 -20.15 22.00
N LEU A 63 17.29 -19.26 21.01
CA LEU A 63 17.33 -19.63 19.58
C LEU A 63 18.72 -19.27 19.05
N GLY A 64 19.46 -20.23 18.50
CA GLY A 64 20.81 -20.01 17.97
C GLY A 64 21.88 -19.67 19.01
N GLY A 65 21.56 -19.79 20.31
CA GLY A 65 22.39 -19.28 21.41
C GLY A 65 22.11 -17.80 21.75
N ARG A 66 21.15 -17.17 21.08
CA ARG A 66 20.65 -15.83 21.38
C ARG A 66 19.37 -15.94 22.23
N ARG A 67 19.25 -15.08 23.23
CA ARG A 67 18.02 -14.93 24.00
C ARG A 67 17.00 -14.19 23.16
N CYS A 68 15.94 -14.89 22.78
CA CYS A 68 14.82 -14.38 22.00
C CYS A 68 13.60 -14.30 22.91
N LEU A 69 13.00 -13.11 22.96
CA LEU A 69 11.79 -12.86 23.74
C LEU A 69 10.58 -13.12 22.86
N LEU A 70 9.81 -14.13 23.23
CA LEU A 70 8.59 -14.54 22.55
C LEU A 70 7.40 -14.34 23.48
N ALA A 71 6.21 -14.23 22.93
CA ALA A 71 4.97 -14.19 23.69
C ALA A 71 4.11 -15.39 23.31
N ARG A 72 3.43 -15.99 24.30
CA ARG A 72 2.35 -16.93 24.00
C ARG A 72 1.17 -16.14 23.45
N HIS A 73 0.56 -16.63 22.37
CA HIS A 73 -0.67 -16.02 21.87
C HIS A 73 -1.77 -16.07 22.96
N PRO A 74 -2.35 -14.94 23.37
CA PRO A 74 -3.35 -14.91 24.46
C PRO A 74 -4.60 -15.76 24.15
N GLN A 75 -4.96 -15.84 22.87
CA GLN A 75 -6.11 -16.61 22.35
C GLN A 75 -5.65 -17.80 21.50
N GLY A 76 -4.67 -18.59 21.94
CA GLY A 76 -4.21 -19.76 21.18
C GLY A 76 -5.39 -20.61 20.66
N PRO A 77 -5.23 -21.37 19.55
CA PRO A 77 -6.34 -22.07 18.90
C PRO A 77 -7.02 -23.15 19.77
N PHE A 78 -6.47 -23.45 20.95
CA PHE A 78 -6.98 -24.45 21.88
C PHE A 78 -7.14 -23.82 23.28
N PRO A 79 -8.36 -23.78 23.85
CA PRO A 79 -8.63 -23.22 25.17
C PRO A 79 -8.07 -24.05 26.34
N ASP A 80 -7.43 -25.19 26.07
CA ASP A 80 -6.99 -26.13 27.09
C ASP A 80 -5.50 -25.93 27.47
N SER A 81 -5.26 -25.68 28.76
CA SER A 81 -3.98 -25.17 29.29
C SER A 81 -2.82 -26.17 29.23
N HIS A 82 -3.11 -27.47 29.17
CA HIS A 82 -2.10 -28.54 29.19
C HIS A 82 -1.52 -28.87 27.81
N LEU A 83 -2.08 -28.32 26.73
CA LEU A 83 -1.73 -28.65 25.33
C LEU A 83 -1.12 -27.48 24.54
N ARG A 84 -0.76 -26.36 25.17
CA ARG A 84 -0.09 -25.22 24.49
C ARG A 84 1.25 -25.67 23.91
N LYS A 85 1.26 -26.04 22.64
CA LYS A 85 2.42 -26.60 21.94
C LYS A 85 3.45 -25.48 21.73
N LYS A 86 4.71 -25.89 21.50
CA LYS A 86 5.85 -25.01 21.18
C LYS A 86 5.62 -24.10 19.94
N THR A 87 4.54 -24.35 19.20
CA THR A 87 4.10 -23.64 17.99
C THR A 87 3.25 -22.39 18.24
N ASP A 88 2.80 -22.15 19.49
CA ASP A 88 1.92 -21.02 19.83
C ASP A 88 2.71 -19.75 20.25
N LEU A 89 4.00 -19.69 19.91
CA LEU A 89 4.89 -18.61 20.28
C LEU A 89 5.01 -17.59 19.13
N CYS A 90 4.74 -16.34 19.43
CA CYS A 90 4.87 -15.20 18.53
C CYS A 90 6.11 -14.38 18.87
N ILE A 91 6.69 -13.71 17.88
CA ILE A 91 7.77 -12.73 18.10
C ILE A 91 7.17 -11.57 18.89
N TYR A 92 7.69 -11.32 20.10
CA TYR A 92 7.19 -10.23 20.93
C TYR A 92 7.84 -8.90 20.50
N MET A 93 7.06 -7.83 20.44
CA MET A 93 7.49 -6.46 20.14
C MET A 93 6.56 -5.51 20.88
N ASP A 94 7.11 -4.48 21.54
CA ASP A 94 6.38 -3.64 22.50
C ASP A 94 6.66 -2.14 22.34
N ALA A 95 7.20 -1.74 21.19
CA ALA A 95 7.55 -0.36 20.91
C ALA A 95 7.08 0.06 19.52
N MET A 96 6.62 1.31 19.42
CA MET A 96 6.23 1.95 18.15
C MET A 96 7.32 1.83 17.07
N GLY A 97 8.59 1.90 17.47
CA GLY A 97 9.74 1.80 16.57
C GLY A 97 9.84 0.47 15.81
N PHE A 98 9.25 -0.62 16.31
CA PHE A 98 9.20 -1.89 15.55
C PHE A 98 8.34 -1.78 14.30
N GLY A 99 7.31 -0.94 14.31
CA GLY A 99 6.44 -0.71 13.16
C GLY A 99 6.82 0.55 12.39
N MET A 100 6.73 1.72 13.03
CA MET A 100 7.00 3.00 12.38
C MET A 100 8.47 3.23 12.01
N GLY A 101 9.39 2.39 12.49
CA GLY A 101 10.78 2.34 12.01
C GLY A 101 10.98 1.53 10.72
N MET A 102 9.92 0.92 10.18
CA MET A 102 9.94 0.20 8.90
C MET A 102 9.71 1.17 7.74
N ASN A 103 10.15 0.77 6.55
CA ASN A 103 10.11 1.60 5.35
C ASN A 103 9.09 1.10 4.33
N CYS A 104 8.65 2.00 3.45
CA CYS A 104 7.68 1.70 2.40
C CYS A 104 7.86 2.58 1.18
N VAL A 105 7.25 2.15 0.07
CA VAL A 105 7.06 2.99 -1.13
C VAL A 105 5.62 3.47 -1.14
N GLN A 106 5.43 4.78 -1.32
CA GLN A 106 4.10 5.39 -1.42
C GLN A 106 4.02 6.22 -2.69
N ALA A 107 2.88 6.17 -3.37
CA ALA A 107 2.63 6.93 -4.59
C ALA A 107 1.36 7.78 -4.40
N THR A 108 1.46 9.08 -4.67
CA THR A 108 0.31 10.00 -4.59
C THR A 108 -0.05 10.51 -5.98
N PHE A 109 -1.31 10.32 -6.36
CA PHE A 109 -1.88 10.78 -7.62
C PHE A 109 -2.82 11.95 -7.38
N SER A 110 -2.98 12.82 -8.37
CA SER A 110 -3.87 13.99 -8.32
C SER A 110 -4.94 13.89 -9.41
N PRO A 111 -6.06 13.21 -9.14
CA PRO A 111 -7.15 13.07 -10.11
C PRO A 111 -7.79 14.41 -10.46
N ARG A 112 -8.44 14.46 -11.62
CA ARG A 112 -9.00 15.70 -12.21
C ARG A 112 -10.02 16.44 -11.34
N ASN A 113 -10.75 15.73 -10.48
CA ASN A 113 -11.79 16.30 -9.61
C ASN A 113 -12.14 15.33 -8.46
N LEU A 114 -13.04 15.77 -7.56
CA LEU A 114 -13.51 15.01 -6.41
C LEU A 114 -14.08 13.63 -6.79
N ALA A 115 -14.97 13.57 -7.78
CA ALA A 115 -15.59 12.30 -8.21
C ALA A 115 -14.54 11.30 -8.73
N ALA A 116 -13.59 11.76 -9.55
CA ALA A 116 -12.48 10.94 -10.02
C ALA A 116 -11.57 10.47 -8.88
N ALA A 117 -11.32 11.33 -7.88
CA ALA A 117 -10.53 10.97 -6.71
C ALA A 117 -11.22 9.94 -5.80
N ARG A 118 -12.53 10.06 -5.59
CA ARG A 118 -13.31 9.05 -4.84
C ARG A 118 -13.33 7.70 -5.56
N TYR A 119 -13.56 7.73 -6.87
CA TYR A 119 -13.52 6.52 -7.69
C TYR A 119 -12.14 5.85 -7.68
N LEU A 120 -11.06 6.61 -7.88
CA LEU A 120 -9.70 6.06 -7.86
C LEU A 120 -9.34 5.49 -6.48
N TYR A 121 -9.71 6.19 -5.40
CA TYR A 121 -9.52 5.71 -4.04
C TYR A 121 -10.12 4.31 -3.86
N ASP A 122 -11.35 4.11 -4.32
CA ASP A 122 -12.02 2.82 -4.22
C ASP A 122 -11.35 1.72 -5.03
N GLN A 123 -10.94 2.01 -6.28
CA GLN A 123 -10.27 1.01 -7.11
C GLN A 123 -8.91 0.60 -6.52
N LEU A 124 -8.15 1.55 -5.96
CA LEU A 124 -6.86 1.27 -5.33
C LEU A 124 -7.00 0.44 -4.04
N ILE A 125 -8.13 0.51 -3.32
CA ILE A 125 -8.39 -0.32 -2.13
C ILE A 125 -8.33 -1.81 -2.47
N VAL A 126 -8.87 -2.19 -3.64
CA VAL A 126 -8.89 -3.59 -4.10
C VAL A 126 -7.50 -4.05 -4.54
N LEU A 127 -6.68 -3.14 -5.07
CA LEU A 127 -5.30 -3.42 -5.50
C LEU A 127 -4.29 -3.46 -4.34
N ALA A 128 -4.63 -2.84 -3.21
CA ALA A 128 -3.80 -2.76 -2.00
C ALA A 128 -3.18 -4.07 -1.50
N PRO A 129 -3.95 -5.17 -1.32
CA PRO A 129 -3.39 -6.45 -0.91
C PRO A 129 -2.49 -7.08 -1.97
N LEU A 130 -2.76 -6.89 -3.26
CA LEU A 130 -1.94 -7.43 -4.35
C LEU A 130 -0.57 -6.78 -4.35
N LEU A 131 -0.53 -5.45 -4.25
CA LEU A 131 0.72 -4.69 -4.23
C LEU A 131 1.55 -4.98 -2.97
N LEU A 132 0.91 -5.20 -1.82
CA LEU A 132 1.58 -5.66 -0.59
C LEU A 132 2.26 -7.02 -0.79
N SER A 133 1.59 -7.95 -1.49
CA SER A 133 2.09 -9.29 -1.77
C SER A 133 3.21 -9.31 -2.81
N ILE A 134 3.08 -8.53 -3.89
CA ILE A 134 4.08 -8.43 -4.96
C ILE A 134 5.41 -7.87 -4.45
N THR A 135 5.34 -6.95 -3.49
CA THR A 135 6.49 -6.20 -2.97
C THR A 135 7.06 -6.77 -1.67
N ALA A 136 6.58 -7.91 -1.19
CA ALA A 136 6.93 -8.46 0.12
C ALA A 136 8.46 -8.46 0.41
N ALA A 137 8.89 -7.75 1.46
CA ALA A 137 10.31 -7.49 1.75
C ALA A 137 10.68 -7.60 3.25
N THR A 138 9.78 -8.04 4.12
CA THR A 138 9.98 -8.04 5.59
C THR A 138 9.94 -9.46 6.18
N PRO A 139 10.99 -10.28 6.01
CA PRO A 139 10.99 -11.66 6.51
C PRO A 139 11.55 -11.84 7.93
N PHE A 140 12.19 -10.83 8.51
CA PHE A 140 12.89 -10.91 9.79
C PHE A 140 12.41 -9.83 10.75
N LEU A 141 12.09 -10.22 11.99
CA LEU A 141 11.62 -9.32 13.04
C LEU A 141 12.35 -9.63 14.34
N ARG A 142 12.89 -8.59 15.00
CA ARG A 142 13.59 -8.69 16.29
C ARG A 142 14.62 -9.83 16.36
N GLY A 143 15.38 -10.04 15.28
CA GLY A 143 16.40 -11.10 15.21
C GLY A 143 15.84 -12.52 15.09
N CYS A 144 14.57 -12.66 14.72
CA CYS A 144 13.91 -13.93 14.46
C CYS A 144 13.36 -13.97 13.04
N VAL A 145 13.27 -15.17 12.47
CA VAL A 145 12.58 -15.43 11.21
C VAL A 145 11.07 -15.32 11.44
N ALA A 146 10.42 -14.36 10.78
CA ALA A 146 8.99 -14.14 10.90
C ALA A 146 8.20 -15.16 10.05
N ALA A 147 6.98 -15.47 10.48
CA ALA A 147 6.02 -16.31 9.73
C ALA A 147 5.16 -15.48 8.74
N THR A 148 5.57 -14.26 8.45
CA THR A 148 4.99 -13.33 7.47
C THR A 148 6.11 -12.74 6.62
N ASP A 149 5.78 -12.26 5.42
CA ASP A 149 6.76 -11.65 4.51
C ASP A 149 6.60 -10.12 4.38
N THR A 150 5.66 -9.54 5.12
CA THR A 150 5.30 -8.12 4.99
C THR A 150 5.24 -7.42 6.34
N ARG A 151 5.36 -6.09 6.31
CA ARG A 151 5.40 -5.24 7.51
C ARG A 151 4.03 -4.93 8.11
N TRP A 152 2.95 -5.14 7.35
CA TRP A 152 1.64 -4.52 7.56
C TRP A 152 1.06 -4.74 8.97
N ASP A 153 1.04 -5.99 9.44
CA ASP A 153 0.50 -6.30 10.76
C ASP A 153 1.39 -5.75 11.89
N THR A 154 2.72 -5.77 11.69
CA THR A 154 3.67 -5.23 12.67
C THR A 154 3.44 -3.73 12.88
N ILE A 155 3.34 -2.96 11.79
CA ILE A 155 3.09 -1.52 11.88
C ILE A 155 1.67 -1.21 12.36
N SER A 156 0.67 -2.00 11.97
CA SER A 156 -0.71 -1.86 12.47
C SER A 156 -0.78 -1.97 14.00
N MET A 157 -0.10 -2.98 14.55
CA MET A 157 -0.04 -3.22 16.00
C MET A 157 0.83 -2.20 16.74
N ALA A 158 1.91 -1.71 16.12
CA ALA A 158 2.85 -0.79 16.76
C ALA A 158 2.27 0.59 17.10
N VAL A 159 1.17 0.98 16.45
CA VAL A 159 0.43 2.24 16.71
C VAL A 159 -1.04 2.01 17.02
N ASP A 160 -1.39 0.80 17.45
CA ASP A 160 -2.74 0.51 17.92
C ASP A 160 -2.98 1.18 19.28
N SER A 161 -3.61 2.35 19.24
CA SER A 161 -3.91 3.15 20.42
C SER A 161 -5.19 2.73 21.14
N ARG A 162 -5.85 1.64 20.71
CA ARG A 162 -7.11 1.19 21.30
C ARG A 162 -6.91 0.59 22.68
N LYS A 163 -7.67 1.08 23.65
CA LYS A 163 -7.82 0.47 24.97
C LYS A 163 -8.57 -0.87 24.85
N PRO A 164 -8.39 -1.82 25.80
CA PRO A 164 -9.09 -3.10 25.77
C PRO A 164 -10.61 -3.00 25.57
N GLU A 165 -11.26 -2.05 26.24
CA GLU A 165 -12.70 -1.77 26.14
C GLU A 165 -13.12 -1.20 24.77
N GLU A 166 -12.23 -0.48 24.08
CA GLU A 166 -12.51 0.12 22.77
C GLU A 166 -12.50 -0.92 21.65
N LYS A 167 -11.75 -2.01 21.81
CA LYS A 167 -11.60 -3.08 20.80
C LYS A 167 -12.92 -3.80 20.49
N GLN A 168 -13.92 -3.72 21.36
CA GLN A 168 -15.26 -4.26 21.11
C GLN A 168 -16.05 -3.43 20.08
N LYS A 169 -15.80 -2.11 20.01
CA LYS A 169 -16.52 -1.18 19.13
C LYS A 169 -15.69 -0.78 17.91
N ILE A 170 -14.41 -0.52 18.12
CA ILE A 170 -13.46 -0.12 17.09
C ILE A 170 -12.66 -1.37 16.70
N THR A 171 -13.10 -2.02 15.62
CA THR A 171 -12.62 -3.36 15.21
C THR A 171 -11.20 -3.35 14.64
N LYS A 172 -10.75 -2.24 14.05
CA LYS A 172 -9.42 -2.09 13.46
C LYS A 172 -8.58 -1.04 14.19
N SER A 173 -7.26 -1.21 14.17
CA SER A 173 -6.31 -0.16 14.58
C SER A 173 -6.47 1.06 13.66
N ARG A 174 -6.09 2.25 14.15
CA ARG A 174 -6.02 3.46 13.31
C ARG A 174 -5.04 3.32 12.14
N TYR A 175 -4.10 2.38 12.24
CA TYR A 175 -3.33 1.88 11.11
C TYR A 175 -3.92 0.54 10.68
N SER A 176 -4.62 0.48 9.55
CA SER A 176 -5.28 -0.76 9.09
C SER A 176 -5.64 -0.73 7.60
N SER A 177 -6.13 -1.84 7.06
CA SER A 177 -6.83 -1.82 5.77
C SER A 177 -7.99 -0.82 5.80
N ASN A 178 -8.36 -0.29 4.63
CA ASN A 178 -9.54 0.54 4.47
C ASN A 178 -10.80 -0.24 4.86
N SER A 179 -11.85 0.47 5.28
CA SER A 179 -13.12 -0.15 5.70
C SER A 179 -14.33 0.37 4.94
N LEU A 180 -14.16 1.41 4.12
CA LEU A 180 -15.24 2.07 3.40
C LEU A 180 -14.78 2.43 1.99
N TYR A 181 -15.55 2.01 1.00
CA TYR A 181 -15.60 2.65 -0.30
C TYR A 181 -16.40 3.95 -0.24
N ILE A 182 -16.03 4.92 -1.07
CA ILE A 182 -16.52 6.30 -0.99
C ILE A 182 -17.00 6.90 -2.29
N SER A 183 -16.95 6.21 -3.44
CA SER A 183 -17.39 6.73 -4.73
C SER A 183 -18.86 7.18 -4.74
N ASP A 184 -19.15 8.20 -5.54
CA ASP A 184 -20.50 8.63 -5.88
C ASP A 184 -21.03 7.97 -7.17
N SER A 185 -20.26 7.04 -7.76
CA SER A 185 -20.66 6.33 -8.98
C SER A 185 -21.79 5.32 -8.73
N PRO A 186 -22.69 5.09 -9.70
CA PRO A 186 -23.73 4.06 -9.63
C PRO A 186 -23.20 2.66 -9.29
N ALA A 187 -21.99 2.34 -9.78
CA ALA A 187 -21.33 1.05 -9.52
C ALA A 187 -21.15 0.74 -8.02
N LEU A 188 -20.94 1.78 -7.20
CA LEU A 188 -20.94 1.66 -5.73
C LEU A 188 -22.33 1.91 -5.14
N THR A 189 -22.98 3.02 -5.48
CA THR A 189 -24.17 3.49 -4.76
C THR A 189 -25.36 2.54 -4.88
N GLU A 190 -25.50 1.81 -5.99
CA GLU A 190 -26.55 0.79 -6.18
C GLU A 190 -26.28 -0.50 -5.38
N ARG A 191 -25.04 -0.73 -4.93
CA ARG A 191 -24.61 -1.94 -4.20
C ARG A 191 -23.92 -1.60 -2.88
N LEU A 192 -24.21 -0.43 -2.32
CA LEU A 192 -23.46 0.11 -1.19
C LEU A 192 -23.46 -0.83 0.02
N GLU A 193 -24.61 -1.42 0.35
CA GLU A 193 -24.75 -2.34 1.48
C GLU A 193 -24.03 -3.69 1.24
N GLU A 194 -23.98 -4.14 -0.01
CA GLU A 194 -23.24 -5.35 -0.41
C GLU A 194 -21.72 -5.14 -0.35
N LEU A 195 -21.26 -3.94 -0.72
CA LEU A 195 -19.84 -3.65 -0.88
C LEU A 195 -19.19 -3.12 0.40
N ASN A 196 -19.88 -2.26 1.15
CA ASN A 196 -19.47 -1.79 2.47
C ASN A 196 -20.09 -2.67 3.57
N ASP A 197 -19.80 -3.98 3.50
CA ASP A 197 -20.40 -5.04 4.31
C ASP A 197 -19.74 -5.26 5.68
N VAL A 198 -18.72 -4.48 6.01
CA VAL A 198 -18.04 -4.54 7.31
C VAL A 198 -18.61 -3.51 8.28
N GLU A 199 -18.74 -3.92 9.54
CA GLU A 199 -19.14 -3.02 10.61
C GLU A 199 -18.04 -2.00 10.88
N VAL A 200 -18.42 -0.72 10.87
CA VAL A 200 -17.55 0.39 11.24
C VAL A 200 -18.22 1.30 12.25
N SER A 201 -17.49 1.61 13.32
CA SER A 201 -17.86 2.69 14.22
C SER A 201 -17.73 4.03 13.48
N VAL A 202 -18.67 4.93 13.72
CA VAL A 202 -18.70 6.27 13.11
C VAL A 202 -19.04 7.27 14.20
N ASN A 203 -18.39 8.44 14.18
CA ASN A 203 -18.79 9.54 15.06
C ASN A 203 -20.10 10.15 14.55
N GLU A 204 -21.22 9.82 15.19
CA GLU A 204 -22.57 10.23 14.76
C GLU A 204 -22.75 11.75 14.70
N LYS A 205 -22.14 12.48 15.65
CA LYS A 205 -22.15 13.95 15.67
C LYS A 205 -21.45 14.52 14.44
N ALA A 206 -20.25 14.03 14.15
CA ALA A 206 -19.49 14.44 12.97
C ALA A 206 -20.24 14.12 11.67
N PHE A 207 -20.82 12.92 11.58
CA PHE A 207 -21.63 12.52 10.43
C PHE A 207 -22.81 13.48 10.20
N ALA A 208 -23.59 13.76 11.25
CA ALA A 208 -24.75 14.65 11.15
C ALA A 208 -24.36 16.09 10.77
N ALA A 209 -23.22 16.59 11.29
CA ALA A 209 -22.69 17.90 10.94
C ALA A 209 -22.30 17.99 9.46
N LEU A 210 -21.56 17.00 8.95
CA LEU A 210 -21.12 16.93 7.55
C LEU A 210 -22.30 16.87 6.58
N VAL A 211 -23.30 16.03 6.87
CA VAL A 211 -24.51 15.93 6.04
C VAL A 211 -25.28 17.24 6.03
N ARG A 212 -25.42 17.90 7.19
CA ARG A 212 -26.08 19.21 7.28
C ARG A 212 -25.35 20.29 6.48
N ALA A 213 -24.02 20.20 6.41
CA ALA A 213 -23.18 21.08 5.61
C ALA A 213 -23.21 20.75 4.09
N GLY A 214 -23.94 19.71 3.68
CA GLY A 214 -24.11 19.34 2.27
C GLY A 214 -23.13 18.29 1.73
N VAL A 215 -22.34 17.65 2.60
CA VAL A 215 -21.53 16.48 2.20
C VAL A 215 -22.47 15.27 2.06
N ASP A 216 -22.36 14.52 0.96
CA ASP A 216 -23.19 13.34 0.77
C ASP A 216 -22.91 12.27 1.85
N ALA A 217 -23.92 11.45 2.14
CA ALA A 217 -23.85 10.48 3.24
C ALA A 217 -22.70 9.47 3.10
N VAL A 218 -22.30 9.11 1.88
CA VAL A 218 -21.22 8.14 1.65
C VAL A 218 -19.88 8.74 2.07
N LEU A 219 -19.56 9.95 1.59
CA LEU A 219 -18.33 10.65 1.96
C LEU A 219 -18.36 11.09 3.44
N ALA A 220 -19.50 11.57 3.92
CA ALA A 220 -19.68 11.98 5.32
C ALA A 220 -19.41 10.81 6.28
N ARG A 221 -19.85 9.59 5.94
CA ARG A 221 -19.57 8.39 6.74
C ARG A 221 -18.08 8.08 6.81
N HIS A 222 -17.36 8.21 5.69
CA HIS A 222 -15.91 8.02 5.66
C HIS A 222 -15.17 9.03 6.54
N VAL A 223 -15.49 10.31 6.40
CA VAL A 223 -14.85 11.35 7.22
C VAL A 223 -15.17 11.15 8.69
N ALA A 224 -16.43 10.91 9.04
CA ALA A 224 -16.86 10.67 10.41
C ALA A 224 -16.30 9.38 11.04
N PHE A 225 -15.93 8.38 10.22
CA PHE A 225 -15.16 7.21 10.66
C PHE A 225 -13.77 7.60 11.19
N LEU A 226 -13.10 8.61 10.60
CA LEU A 226 -11.79 9.06 11.08
C LEU A 226 -11.87 9.69 12.48
N PHE A 227 -13.01 10.29 12.82
CA PHE A 227 -13.30 10.94 14.11
C PHE A 227 -13.60 9.98 15.27
N VAL A 228 -13.51 8.66 15.06
CA VAL A 228 -13.60 7.68 16.16
C VAL A 228 -12.29 7.56 16.95
N HIS A 229 -11.21 8.12 16.41
CA HIS A 229 -9.90 8.14 17.05
C HIS A 229 -9.58 9.53 17.56
N ASP A 230 -8.96 9.58 18.74
CA ASP A 230 -8.42 10.82 19.27
C ASP A 230 -7.18 11.28 18.46
N PRO A 231 -6.94 12.60 18.35
CA PRO A 231 -5.69 13.15 17.87
C PRO A 231 -4.52 12.66 18.74
N LEU A 232 -3.40 12.27 18.11
CA LEU A 232 -2.23 11.75 18.86
C LEU A 232 -1.27 12.84 19.35
N VAL A 233 -1.06 13.88 18.54
CA VAL A 233 -0.02 14.88 18.80
C VAL A 233 -0.57 16.25 18.47
N ILE A 234 -0.77 17.08 19.49
CA ILE A 234 -1.16 18.48 19.33
C ILE A 234 -0.09 19.34 20.00
N PHE A 235 0.50 20.27 19.24
CA PHE A 235 1.50 21.19 19.78
C PHE A 235 0.81 22.38 20.44
N LYS A 236 1.11 22.64 21.72
CA LYS A 236 0.54 23.77 22.48
C LYS A 236 0.75 25.11 21.76
N ASP A 237 1.95 25.35 21.25
CA ASP A 237 2.29 26.59 20.56
C ASP A 237 1.42 26.82 19.31
N ARG A 238 0.94 25.77 18.64
CA ARG A 238 0.01 25.92 17.49
C ARG A 238 -1.35 26.45 17.91
N LEU A 239 -1.83 26.04 19.08
CA LEU A 239 -3.10 26.55 19.61
C LEU A 239 -2.95 28.02 20.03
N LEU A 240 -1.82 28.37 20.64
CA LEU A 240 -1.51 29.73 21.09
C LEU A 240 -1.14 30.71 19.98
N GLN A 241 -0.60 30.23 18.84
CA GLN A 241 -0.26 31.07 17.68
C GLN A 241 -1.46 31.83 17.09
N LYS A 242 -2.69 31.40 17.39
CA LYS A 242 -3.92 32.13 17.02
C LYS A 242 -4.18 33.39 17.87
N GLY A 243 -3.25 33.77 18.75
CA GLY A 243 -3.38 34.92 19.65
C GLY A 243 -4.39 34.74 20.78
N LYS A 244 -4.86 33.50 20.98
CA LYS A 244 -5.84 33.12 22.00
C LYS A 244 -5.16 32.74 23.32
N THR A 245 -5.80 33.04 24.44
CA THR A 245 -5.37 32.57 25.76
C THR A 245 -5.69 31.07 25.95
N GLU A 246 -5.06 30.43 26.93
CA GLU A 246 -5.31 29.02 27.24
C GLU A 246 -6.78 28.80 27.67
N GLU A 247 -7.35 29.74 28.42
CA GLU A 247 -8.76 29.72 28.82
C GLU A 247 -9.71 29.85 27.61
N GLU A 248 -9.37 30.67 26.63
CA GLU A 248 -10.14 30.83 25.39
C GLU A 248 -10.10 29.55 24.54
N ILE A 249 -8.94 28.91 24.42
CA ILE A 249 -8.77 27.64 23.71
C ILE A 249 -9.58 26.53 24.38
N ILE A 250 -9.53 26.43 25.72
CA ILE A 250 -10.32 25.44 26.45
C ILE A 250 -11.82 25.68 26.23
N LYS A 251 -12.26 26.94 26.31
CA LYS A 251 -13.66 27.30 26.08
C LYS A 251 -14.11 26.96 24.65
N GLU A 252 -13.26 27.19 23.65
CA GLU A 252 -13.51 26.80 22.25
C GLU A 252 -13.56 25.27 22.08
N GLY A 253 -12.68 24.53 22.74
CA GLY A 253 -12.72 23.06 22.76
C GLY A 253 -13.96 22.47 23.46
N GLU A 254 -14.62 23.25 24.33
CA GLU A 254 -15.89 22.89 24.96
C GLU A 254 -17.13 23.25 24.11
N MET A 255 -16.97 24.02 23.03
CA MET A 255 -18.07 24.37 22.12
C MET A 255 -18.52 23.13 21.35
N ASP A 256 -19.83 22.99 21.17
CA ASP A 256 -20.36 21.97 20.27
C ASP A 256 -20.27 22.48 18.83
N TRP A 257 -19.11 22.22 18.21
CA TRP A 257 -18.80 22.57 16.82
C TRP A 257 -19.81 21.99 15.80
N THR A 258 -20.68 21.06 16.21
CA THR A 258 -21.74 20.52 15.34
C THR A 258 -23.02 21.36 15.33
N LEU A 259 -23.18 22.33 16.23
CA LEU A 259 -24.40 23.13 16.38
C LEU A 259 -24.17 24.63 16.24
N GLU A 260 -22.97 25.09 16.56
CA GLU A 260 -22.63 26.51 16.53
C GLU A 260 -22.02 26.86 15.16
N GLU A 261 -22.59 27.86 14.47
CA GLU A 261 -21.99 28.43 13.25
C GLU A 261 -20.68 29.11 13.66
N GLY A 262 -19.59 28.34 13.61
CA GLY A 262 -18.25 28.87 13.81
C GLY A 262 -17.85 29.81 12.69
N GLU A 263 -16.90 30.71 12.97
CA GLU A 263 -16.20 31.45 11.92
C GLU A 263 -15.60 30.46 10.92
N ALA A 264 -15.57 30.84 9.63
CA ALA A 264 -14.96 30.01 8.61
C ALA A 264 -13.50 29.71 9.01
N PHE A 265 -13.15 28.43 9.16
CA PHE A 265 -11.79 28.06 9.50
C PHE A 265 -10.86 28.43 8.34
N ASP A 266 -9.80 29.20 8.63
CA ASP A 266 -8.84 29.66 7.62
C ASP A 266 -7.87 28.56 7.15
N SER A 267 -7.84 27.40 7.82
CA SER A 267 -6.88 26.32 7.55
C SER A 267 -7.44 24.92 7.82
N ALA A 268 -7.03 23.96 6.99
CA ALA A 268 -7.36 22.54 7.13
C ALA A 268 -6.40 21.79 8.08
N GLU A 269 -5.48 22.49 8.74
CA GLU A 269 -4.43 21.88 9.57
C GLU A 269 -4.96 21.03 10.73
N ASP A 270 -6.02 21.48 11.41
CA ASP A 270 -6.61 20.73 12.52
C ASP A 270 -7.22 19.41 12.01
N PHE A 271 -7.84 19.44 10.82
CA PHE A 271 -8.30 18.23 10.14
C PHE A 271 -7.12 17.34 9.70
N GLU A 272 -6.03 17.92 9.17
CA GLU A 272 -4.84 17.15 8.78
C GLU A 272 -4.16 16.46 9.97
N ASN A 273 -4.25 17.00 11.20
CA ASN A 273 -3.76 16.30 12.39
C ASN A 273 -4.50 14.97 12.62
N LEU A 274 -5.83 14.99 12.48
CA LEU A 274 -6.65 13.79 12.54
C LEU A 274 -6.39 12.86 11.34
N GLN A 275 -6.40 13.41 10.12
CA GLN A 275 -6.29 12.63 8.90
C GLN A 275 -4.91 11.98 8.73
N SER A 276 -3.84 12.71 9.07
CA SER A 276 -2.46 12.21 8.94
C SER A 276 -2.16 11.06 9.90
N THR A 277 -2.89 10.96 11.01
CA THR A 277 -2.77 9.91 12.03
C THR A 277 -3.80 8.78 11.88
N ASN A 278 -4.60 8.80 10.81
CA ASN A 278 -5.34 7.64 10.33
C ASN A 278 -4.58 7.07 9.12
N TRP A 279 -4.03 5.88 9.27
CA TRP A 279 -3.09 5.28 8.31
C TRP A 279 -3.71 4.06 7.64
N ASN A 280 -4.44 4.29 6.54
CA ASN A 280 -5.01 3.21 5.76
C ASN A 280 -4.13 2.74 4.60
N GLY A 281 -4.53 1.64 3.93
CA GLY A 281 -3.87 1.12 2.72
C GLY A 281 -3.90 2.09 1.54
N VAL A 282 -4.99 2.85 1.43
CA VAL A 282 -5.15 3.98 0.53
C VAL A 282 -5.65 5.18 1.33
N ARG A 283 -5.12 6.38 1.06
CA ARG A 283 -5.55 7.61 1.71
C ARG A 283 -6.17 8.58 0.71
N PHE A 284 -7.34 9.10 1.07
CA PHE A 284 -8.02 10.17 0.35
C PHE A 284 -7.59 11.52 0.93
N LYS A 285 -7.03 12.40 0.11
CA LYS A 285 -6.41 13.65 0.58
C LYS A 285 -7.17 14.86 0.01
N PRO A 286 -7.81 15.69 0.86
CA PRO A 286 -8.39 16.93 0.40
C PRO A 286 -7.31 17.91 -0.12
N PRO A 287 -7.72 18.91 -0.91
CA PRO A 287 -6.88 20.07 -1.21
C PRO A 287 -6.40 20.73 0.09
N PRO A 288 -5.11 21.12 0.18
CA PRO A 288 -4.58 21.80 1.37
C PRO A 288 -5.04 23.27 1.47
N GLN A 289 -5.48 23.86 0.36
CA GLN A 289 -6.06 25.20 0.33
C GLN A 289 -7.58 25.12 0.33
N PHE A 290 -8.24 25.87 1.21
CA PHE A 290 -9.65 26.20 1.00
C PHE A 290 -9.73 27.16 -0.18
N LEU A 291 -10.31 26.70 -1.29
CA LEU A 291 -10.72 27.63 -2.34
C LEU A 291 -11.82 28.50 -1.72
N ASN A 292 -11.54 29.78 -1.51
CA ASN A 292 -12.56 30.75 -1.12
C ASN A 292 -13.65 30.74 -2.20
N ALA A 293 -14.70 29.96 -1.96
CA ALA A 293 -15.87 29.88 -2.83
C ALA A 293 -16.80 31.09 -2.60
N THR A 294 -16.23 32.26 -2.32
CA THR A 294 -16.98 33.50 -2.05
C THR A 294 -17.59 34.13 -3.30
N GLU A 295 -17.38 33.58 -4.50
CA GLU A 295 -17.95 34.14 -5.74
C GLU A 295 -19.11 33.34 -6.37
N SER A 296 -19.58 32.22 -5.80
CA SER A 296 -20.73 31.50 -6.39
C SER A 296 -21.85 31.05 -5.45
N CYS A 297 -21.66 31.06 -4.13
CA CYS A 297 -22.75 30.74 -3.19
C CYS A 297 -23.48 31.99 -2.72
N ALA A 298 -24.02 32.78 -3.65
CA ALA A 298 -25.00 33.81 -3.29
C ALA A 298 -26.34 33.13 -2.94
N LYS A 299 -26.62 33.08 -1.64
CA LYS A 299 -27.96 32.98 -1.01
C LYS A 299 -28.89 31.88 -1.55
N ARG A 300 -28.82 30.68 -0.96
CA ARG A 300 -30.00 29.81 -0.84
C ARG A 300 -30.48 29.82 0.62
N ASN A 301 -31.27 30.84 0.96
CA ASN A 301 -32.09 30.83 2.17
C ASN A 301 -33.25 29.86 1.95
N SER A 302 -33.15 28.64 2.47
CA SER A 302 -34.31 27.82 2.77
C SER A 302 -34.15 27.25 4.18
N LYS A 303 -34.99 27.71 5.10
CA LYS A 303 -35.04 27.23 6.49
C LYS A 303 -35.26 25.71 6.52
N PRO A 304 -34.52 24.94 7.34
CA PRO A 304 -34.80 23.53 7.50
C PRO A 304 -36.09 23.34 8.33
N SER A 305 -36.96 22.46 7.84
CA SER A 305 -38.15 22.01 8.57
C SER A 305 -37.75 21.33 9.88
N LYS A 306 -38.36 21.78 10.98
CA LYS A 306 -38.23 21.13 12.30
C LYS A 306 -39.12 19.89 12.29
N ASP A 307 -38.52 18.72 12.18
CA ASP A 307 -38.98 17.49 12.84
C ASP A 307 -37.92 16.40 12.67
N PHE A 308 -37.07 16.23 13.69
CA PHE A 308 -36.19 15.07 13.83
C PHE A 308 -36.46 14.41 15.18
N LYS A 309 -37.32 13.40 15.15
CA LYS A 309 -37.31 12.27 16.09
C LYS A 309 -37.27 11.01 15.26
N PHE A 310 -36.19 10.26 15.34
CA PHE A 310 -36.10 8.93 14.74
C PHE A 310 -35.83 7.91 15.85
N GLU A 311 -36.90 7.28 16.32
CA GLU A 311 -36.85 5.97 16.97
C GLU A 311 -37.79 5.03 16.22
N ASN A 312 -37.26 3.86 15.85
CA ASN A 312 -37.95 2.60 15.55
C ASN A 312 -39.02 2.57 14.44
N LYS A 313 -38.61 2.21 13.22
CA LYS A 313 -39.13 1.05 12.46
C LYS A 313 -38.51 0.96 11.07
N ILE A 314 -37.56 0.04 10.90
CA ILE A 314 -37.38 -0.66 9.62
C ILE A 314 -38.51 -1.67 9.56
N LYS A 315 -39.53 -1.40 8.74
CA LYS A 315 -40.41 -2.41 8.13
C LYS A 315 -41.34 -1.74 7.11
N ASN A 316 -41.23 -2.25 5.89
CA ASN A 316 -42.10 -2.15 4.73
C ASN A 316 -42.03 -0.89 3.83
N GLU A 317 -41.54 -1.19 2.63
CA GLU A 317 -42.00 -0.72 1.32
C GLU A 317 -41.70 0.72 0.87
N SER A 318 -40.73 0.76 -0.05
CA SER A 318 -40.87 1.32 -1.40
C SER A 318 -40.77 2.84 -1.58
N LYS A 319 -39.73 3.19 -2.36
CA LYS A 319 -39.55 4.43 -3.14
C LYS A 319 -39.36 5.72 -2.35
N ASN A 320 -38.10 6.04 -2.08
CA ASN A 320 -37.63 7.42 -2.14
C ASN A 320 -36.25 7.45 -2.80
N LEU A 321 -36.31 7.45 -4.14
CA LEU A 321 -35.21 7.70 -5.04
C LEU A 321 -34.86 9.19 -4.95
N PHE A 322 -33.94 9.59 -4.07
CA PHE A 322 -33.40 10.95 -4.09
C PHE A 322 -32.39 11.06 -5.24
N TYR A 323 -32.93 11.23 -6.44
CA TYR A 323 -32.16 11.71 -7.59
C TYR A 323 -31.80 13.17 -7.33
N PHE A 324 -30.50 13.45 -7.14
CA PHE A 324 -30.03 14.79 -7.41
C PHE A 324 -29.97 14.94 -8.94
N GLN A 325 -30.80 15.84 -9.47
CA GLN A 325 -30.61 16.31 -10.83
C GLN A 325 -29.24 17.00 -10.89
N ASN A 326 -28.29 16.34 -11.56
CA ASN A 326 -27.12 17.01 -12.11
C ASN A 326 -27.65 18.10 -13.04
N SER A 327 -27.59 19.36 -12.62
CA SER A 327 -27.75 20.48 -13.54
C SER A 327 -26.46 20.62 -14.37
N ASP A 328 -26.22 19.65 -15.24
CA ASP A 328 -25.31 19.75 -16.39
C ASP A 328 -26.09 20.30 -17.59
N GLU A 329 -26.68 21.49 -17.42
CA GLU A 329 -27.13 22.33 -18.54
C GLU A 329 -26.36 23.65 -18.48
N ASN A 330 -25.08 23.60 -18.84
CA ASN A 330 -24.38 24.72 -19.44
C ASN A 330 -23.20 24.20 -20.27
N ARG A 331 -23.52 23.65 -21.44
CA ARG A 331 -22.57 23.64 -22.57
C ARG A 331 -22.27 25.10 -22.94
N GLN A 332 -20.99 25.37 -23.22
CA GLN A 332 -20.42 26.62 -23.72
C GLN A 332 -20.15 27.73 -22.68
N ARG A 333 -19.23 27.47 -21.75
CA ARG A 333 -18.22 28.48 -21.39
C ARG A 333 -16.85 27.83 -21.41
N SER A 334 -15.93 28.44 -22.15
CA SER A 334 -14.51 28.08 -22.16
C SER A 334 -14.00 27.96 -20.72
N PRO A 335 -13.15 26.96 -20.40
CA PRO A 335 -12.59 26.87 -19.08
C PRO A 335 -11.70 28.11 -18.88
N LYS A 336 -12.16 29.06 -18.06
CA LYS A 336 -11.26 30.04 -17.46
C LYS A 336 -10.20 29.21 -16.75
N SER A 337 -8.94 29.36 -17.20
CA SER A 337 -7.79 28.63 -16.69
C SER A 337 -7.82 28.63 -15.16
N GLN A 338 -7.99 27.47 -14.54
CA GLN A 338 -7.69 27.33 -13.12
C GLN A 338 -6.23 27.80 -12.91
N PRO A 339 -5.92 28.53 -11.84
CA PRO A 339 -4.54 28.87 -11.50
C PRO A 339 -3.71 27.60 -11.52
N ARG A 340 -2.61 27.57 -12.30
CA ARG A 340 -1.81 26.36 -12.57
C ARG A 340 -1.13 25.77 -11.31
N ASP A 341 -1.26 26.41 -10.16
CA ASP A 341 -0.51 26.12 -8.93
C ASP A 341 -1.37 25.60 -7.76
N LEU A 342 -2.68 25.34 -7.96
CA LEU A 342 -3.54 24.83 -6.89
C LEU A 342 -3.50 23.30 -6.82
N ILE A 343 -3.23 22.77 -5.63
CA ILE A 343 -3.18 21.32 -5.39
C ILE A 343 -4.61 20.80 -5.23
N GLY A 344 -5.04 19.93 -6.13
CA GLY A 344 -6.37 19.32 -6.10
C GLY A 344 -6.53 18.18 -5.08
N TRP A 345 -7.63 17.45 -5.24
CA TRP A 345 -7.88 16.19 -4.54
C TRP A 345 -6.82 15.17 -4.92
N ARG A 346 -6.32 14.41 -3.95
CA ARG A 346 -5.26 13.43 -4.17
C ARG A 346 -5.62 12.09 -3.56
N VAL A 347 -5.05 11.03 -4.12
CA VAL A 347 -5.19 9.66 -3.63
C VAL A 347 -3.80 9.07 -3.47
N GLU A 348 -3.51 8.56 -2.28
CA GLU A 348 -2.20 8.04 -1.91
C GLU A 348 -2.26 6.52 -1.69
N MET A 349 -1.46 5.77 -2.44
CA MET A 349 -1.28 4.33 -2.33
C MET A 349 -0.14 4.00 -1.36
N ARG A 350 -0.39 3.17 -0.33
CA ARG A 350 0.48 3.10 0.86
C ARG A 350 0.99 1.72 1.26
N THR A 351 0.43 0.65 0.69
CA THR A 351 0.80 -0.73 1.06
C THR A 351 2.15 -1.24 0.55
N PRO A 352 2.70 -0.82 -0.61
CA PRO A 352 3.95 -1.38 -1.12
C PRO A 352 5.11 -1.32 -0.12
N GLU A 353 5.91 -2.38 -0.05
CA GLU A 353 7.15 -2.39 0.75
C GLU A 353 8.29 -1.69 0.00
N LEU A 354 9.29 -1.21 0.73
CA LEU A 354 10.52 -0.72 0.12
C LEU A 354 11.34 -1.91 -0.41
N GLN A 355 11.80 -1.80 -1.65
CA GLN A 355 12.62 -2.81 -2.32
C GLN A 355 14.11 -2.49 -2.21
N ILE A 356 14.97 -3.49 -2.39
CA ILE A 356 16.43 -3.36 -2.26
C ILE A 356 17.02 -2.38 -3.28
N THR A 357 16.51 -2.35 -4.52
CA THR A 357 17.07 -1.52 -5.60
C THR A 357 16.15 -0.39 -6.06
N ASP A 358 16.74 0.70 -6.57
CA ASP A 358 16.01 1.80 -7.20
C ASP A 358 15.21 1.33 -8.43
N PHE A 359 15.72 0.34 -9.18
CA PHE A 359 15.01 -0.27 -10.30
C PHE A 359 13.70 -0.93 -9.87
N GLU A 360 13.71 -1.69 -8.77
CA GLU A 360 12.52 -2.35 -8.23
C GLU A 360 11.53 -1.34 -7.67
N ASN A 361 12.02 -0.32 -6.96
CA ASN A 361 11.19 0.77 -6.45
C ASN A 361 10.53 1.57 -7.60
N ALA A 362 11.28 1.88 -8.66
CA ALA A 362 10.75 2.52 -9.87
C ALA A 362 9.72 1.63 -10.58
N THR A 363 9.99 0.33 -10.68
CA THR A 363 9.05 -0.67 -11.23
C THR A 363 7.76 -0.70 -10.42
N CYS A 364 7.82 -0.63 -9.09
CA CYS A 364 6.63 -0.54 -8.25
C CYS A 364 5.81 0.73 -8.53
N ILE A 365 6.46 1.90 -8.65
CA ILE A 365 5.77 3.15 -8.97
C ILE A 365 5.15 3.11 -10.37
N LEU A 366 5.88 2.59 -11.36
CA LEU A 366 5.39 2.43 -12.73
C LEU A 366 4.20 1.47 -12.80
N LEU A 367 4.21 0.39 -12.01
CA LEU A 367 3.09 -0.54 -11.92
C LEU A 367 1.83 0.17 -11.43
N ILE A 368 1.94 0.93 -10.35
CA ILE A 368 0.81 1.68 -9.80
C ILE A 368 0.34 2.74 -10.81
N ALA A 369 1.26 3.48 -11.42
CA ALA A 369 0.92 4.51 -12.40
C ALA A 369 0.22 3.93 -13.64
N ALA A 370 0.67 2.78 -14.15
CA ALA A 370 0.03 2.10 -15.27
C ALA A 370 -1.40 1.63 -14.92
N LEU A 371 -1.60 1.09 -13.71
CA LEU A 371 -2.92 0.68 -13.23
C LEU A 371 -3.85 1.88 -13.01
N VAL A 372 -3.34 3.00 -12.47
CA VAL A 372 -4.11 4.26 -12.34
C VAL A 372 -4.54 4.76 -13.72
N HIS A 373 -3.61 4.75 -14.68
CA HIS A 373 -3.92 5.14 -16.07
C HIS A 373 -5.01 4.26 -16.69
N LEU A 374 -4.93 2.93 -16.51
CA LEU A 374 -5.99 2.01 -16.92
C LEU A 374 -7.34 2.32 -16.25
N ILE A 375 -7.33 2.56 -14.94
CA ILE A 375 -8.54 2.87 -14.15
C ILE A 375 -9.23 4.13 -14.69
N GLU A 376 -8.45 5.16 -15.02
CA GLU A 376 -8.98 6.44 -15.50
C GLU A 376 -9.46 6.37 -16.96
N GLU A 377 -8.76 5.64 -17.83
CA GLU A 377 -9.08 5.53 -19.25
C GLU A 377 -10.22 4.55 -19.54
N GLU A 378 -10.18 3.34 -18.96
CA GLU A 378 -11.21 2.30 -19.21
C GLU A 378 -12.39 2.38 -18.24
N GLY A 379 -12.23 3.05 -17.08
CA GLY A 379 -13.28 3.12 -16.07
C GLY A 379 -13.63 1.75 -15.47
N ILE A 380 -12.62 0.91 -15.24
CA ILE A 380 -12.79 -0.47 -14.73
C ILE A 380 -13.48 -0.56 -13.36
N ASP A 381 -14.29 -1.59 -13.17
CA ASP A 381 -15.02 -1.88 -11.94
C ASP A 381 -14.37 -3.05 -11.19
N LEU A 382 -13.57 -2.74 -10.16
CA LEU A 382 -12.88 -3.72 -9.31
C LEU A 382 -13.64 -4.06 -8.03
N TYR A 383 -14.81 -3.46 -7.78
CA TYR A 383 -15.47 -3.57 -6.47
C TYR A 383 -15.75 -5.02 -6.07
N ILE A 384 -15.29 -5.36 -4.87
CA ILE A 384 -15.60 -6.58 -4.12
C ILE A 384 -16.08 -6.19 -2.71
N PRO A 385 -16.90 -7.02 -2.04
CA PRO A 385 -17.26 -6.79 -0.64
C PRO A 385 -16.02 -6.55 0.23
N MET A 386 -16.07 -5.52 1.09
CA MET A 386 -14.95 -5.10 1.93
C MET A 386 -14.44 -6.24 2.82
N SER A 387 -15.33 -7.13 3.29
CA SER A 387 -14.95 -8.33 4.04
C SER A 387 -14.06 -9.29 3.24
N LEU A 388 -14.23 -9.38 1.91
CA LEU A 388 -13.33 -10.13 1.04
C LEU A 388 -12.01 -9.41 0.84
N ASN A 389 -12.01 -8.07 0.80
CA ASN A 389 -10.77 -7.31 0.75
C ASN A 389 -9.95 -7.43 2.04
N ASP A 390 -10.58 -7.52 3.21
CA ASP A 390 -9.92 -7.82 4.47
C ASP A 390 -9.29 -9.23 4.46
N LYS A 391 -9.98 -10.23 3.89
CA LYS A 391 -9.40 -11.56 3.66
C LYS A 391 -8.20 -11.51 2.72
N ASN A 392 -8.24 -10.67 1.69
CA ASN A 392 -7.10 -10.45 0.79
C ASN A 392 -5.91 -9.82 1.52
N MET A 393 -6.13 -8.84 2.41
CA MET A 393 -5.06 -8.25 3.22
C MET A 393 -4.41 -9.29 4.15
N ALA A 394 -5.21 -10.13 4.81
CA ALA A 394 -4.70 -11.23 5.61
C ALA A 394 -3.96 -12.29 4.77
N ALA A 395 -4.40 -12.55 3.54
CA ALA A 395 -3.70 -13.45 2.61
C ALA A 395 -2.35 -12.87 2.16
N ALA A 396 -2.28 -11.56 1.89
CA ALA A 396 -1.07 -10.87 1.45
C ALA A 396 0.08 -10.96 2.46
N ALA A 397 -0.22 -10.97 3.76
CA ALA A 397 0.80 -11.05 4.82
C ALA A 397 1.49 -12.43 4.93
N LYS A 398 0.85 -13.49 4.42
CA LYS A 398 1.36 -14.87 4.53
C LYS A 398 2.65 -15.06 3.73
N LEU A 399 3.44 -16.05 4.16
CA LEU A 399 4.67 -16.45 3.48
C LEU A 399 4.44 -16.76 2.00
N ASN A 400 5.24 -16.12 1.14
CA ASN A 400 5.25 -16.27 -0.30
C ASN A 400 3.83 -16.13 -0.89
N SER A 401 3.06 -15.18 -0.38
CA SER A 401 1.65 -14.98 -0.71
C SER A 401 1.43 -14.78 -2.21
N ILE A 402 2.39 -14.18 -2.91
CA ILE A 402 2.38 -13.96 -4.36
C ILE A 402 2.17 -15.24 -5.17
N LEU A 403 2.66 -16.39 -4.67
CA LEU A 403 2.58 -17.69 -5.36
C LEU A 403 1.65 -18.68 -4.66
N ASN A 404 1.51 -18.58 -3.34
CA ASN A 404 0.79 -19.57 -2.53
C ASN A 404 -0.64 -19.20 -2.19
N GLN A 405 -1.01 -17.92 -2.32
CA GLN A 405 -2.34 -17.47 -2.01
C GLN A 405 -3.11 -17.14 -3.27
N LYS A 406 -4.43 -17.23 -3.15
CA LYS A 406 -5.37 -16.66 -4.11
C LYS A 406 -6.09 -15.51 -3.46
N PHE A 407 -6.48 -14.55 -4.27
CA PHE A 407 -7.12 -13.32 -3.85
C PHE A 407 -8.52 -13.26 -4.46
N TYR A 408 -9.48 -12.84 -3.66
CA TYR A 408 -10.82 -12.54 -4.13
C TYR A 408 -10.73 -11.35 -5.09
N PHE A 409 -11.17 -11.57 -6.33
CA PHE A 409 -11.13 -10.56 -7.38
C PHE A 409 -12.28 -10.79 -8.36
N ARG A 410 -12.70 -9.73 -9.04
CA ARG A 410 -13.72 -9.81 -10.09
C ARG A 410 -13.25 -10.65 -11.27
N LYS A 411 -14.13 -11.44 -11.87
CA LYS A 411 -13.78 -12.19 -13.10
C LYS A 411 -13.71 -11.28 -14.31
N GLU A 412 -14.66 -10.36 -14.40
CA GLU A 412 -14.77 -9.32 -15.42
C GLU A 412 -14.75 -7.94 -14.74
N VAL A 413 -13.93 -7.05 -15.29
CA VAL A 413 -13.58 -5.75 -14.69
C VAL A 413 -14.03 -4.59 -15.55
N GLU A 414 -14.63 -4.86 -16.71
CA GLU A 414 -15.15 -3.84 -17.60
C GLU A 414 -16.28 -3.06 -16.91
N LYS A 415 -16.27 -1.73 -17.12
CA LYS A 415 -17.20 -0.78 -16.50
C LYS A 415 -18.66 -1.25 -16.47
N ASN A 416 -19.12 -1.78 -17.61
CA ASN A 416 -20.51 -2.19 -17.84
C ASN A 416 -20.67 -3.71 -17.90
N SER A 417 -19.71 -4.50 -17.41
CA SER A 417 -19.87 -5.95 -17.36
C SER A 417 -21.10 -6.31 -16.53
N ALA A 418 -21.94 -7.19 -17.10
CA ALA A 418 -23.07 -7.78 -16.40
C ALA A 418 -22.62 -8.82 -15.36
N ASP A 419 -21.44 -9.43 -15.53
CA ASP A 419 -20.87 -10.36 -14.57
C ASP A 419 -20.15 -9.61 -13.45
N LYS A 420 -20.87 -9.44 -12.33
CA LYS A 420 -20.31 -8.87 -11.09
C LYS A 420 -19.68 -9.93 -10.17
N SER A 421 -19.49 -11.17 -10.65
CA SER A 421 -19.05 -12.28 -9.81
C SER A 421 -17.57 -12.19 -9.41
N VAL A 422 -17.31 -12.64 -8.18
CA VAL A 422 -15.98 -12.68 -7.57
C VAL A 422 -15.47 -14.13 -7.57
N ALA A 423 -14.19 -14.31 -7.86
CA ALA A 423 -13.50 -15.59 -7.76
C ALA A 423 -12.19 -15.44 -7.01
N GLN A 424 -11.64 -16.56 -6.54
CA GLN A 424 -10.27 -16.60 -6.02
C GLN A 424 -9.28 -16.80 -7.17
N LEU A 425 -8.50 -15.78 -7.48
CA LEU A 425 -7.54 -15.76 -8.58
C LEU A 425 -6.10 -15.61 -8.05
N SER A 426 -5.11 -16.11 -8.78
CA SER A 426 -3.71 -15.82 -8.48
C SER A 426 -3.37 -14.38 -8.90
N ILE A 427 -2.37 -13.77 -8.28
CA ILE A 427 -1.90 -12.43 -8.71
C ILE A 427 -1.49 -12.45 -10.19
N HIS A 428 -0.82 -13.52 -10.62
CA HIS A 428 -0.42 -13.67 -12.02
C HIS A 428 -1.62 -13.63 -12.97
N SER A 429 -2.67 -14.40 -12.69
CA SER A 429 -3.90 -14.41 -13.50
C SER A 429 -4.67 -13.09 -13.44
N ILE A 430 -4.61 -12.34 -12.33
CA ILE A 430 -5.23 -11.01 -12.25
C ILE A 430 -4.52 -10.02 -13.17
N LEU A 431 -3.18 -10.04 -13.20
CA LEU A 431 -2.39 -9.09 -13.99
C LEU A 431 -2.27 -9.47 -15.47
N PHE A 432 -2.13 -10.76 -15.78
CA PHE A 432 -1.80 -11.23 -17.14
C PHE A 432 -2.90 -12.09 -17.77
N GLY A 433 -3.94 -12.43 -17.02
CA GLY A 433 -5.01 -13.31 -17.47
C GLY A 433 -4.58 -14.79 -17.54
N GLU A 434 -5.51 -15.63 -17.97
CA GLU A 434 -5.27 -17.05 -18.24
C GLU A 434 -5.00 -17.27 -19.74
N PRO A 435 -4.02 -18.10 -20.12
CA PRO A 435 -3.75 -18.41 -21.52
C PRO A 435 -4.98 -19.00 -22.23
N GLN A 436 -5.31 -18.48 -23.40
CA GLN A 436 -6.33 -19.07 -24.29
C GLN A 436 -5.68 -19.82 -25.46
N GLN A 437 -6.50 -20.43 -26.33
CA GLN A 437 -5.99 -21.04 -27.55
C GLN A 437 -5.31 -19.99 -28.43
N GLN A 438 -4.43 -20.45 -29.32
CA GLN A 438 -3.49 -19.58 -30.02
C GLN A 438 -4.22 -18.55 -30.91
N GLY A 439 -4.13 -17.27 -30.51
CA GLY A 439 -4.74 -16.14 -31.22
C GLY A 439 -5.76 -15.35 -30.39
N ASP A 440 -6.32 -15.93 -29.33
CA ASP A 440 -7.32 -15.27 -28.49
C ASP A 440 -6.67 -14.40 -27.38
N PRO A 441 -7.27 -13.26 -27.01
CA PRO A 441 -6.81 -12.46 -25.87
C PRO A 441 -6.89 -13.26 -24.56
N PRO A 442 -6.01 -13.01 -23.58
CA PRO A 442 -6.03 -13.76 -22.34
C PRO A 442 -7.34 -13.54 -21.58
N ARG A 443 -7.88 -14.63 -21.00
CA ARG A 443 -9.15 -14.58 -20.29
C ARG A 443 -8.99 -13.98 -18.89
N GLY A 444 -9.98 -13.24 -18.45
CA GLY A 444 -10.08 -12.71 -17.08
C GLY A 444 -9.67 -11.24 -16.99
N PRO A 445 -9.32 -10.75 -15.79
CA PRO A 445 -9.07 -9.32 -15.58
C PRO A 445 -7.92 -8.78 -16.45
N ALA A 446 -6.81 -9.52 -16.50
CA ALA A 446 -5.65 -9.25 -17.33
C ALA A 446 -5.17 -7.78 -17.29
N LEU A 447 -5.12 -7.19 -16.08
CA LEU A 447 -4.96 -5.73 -15.91
C LEU A 447 -3.70 -5.17 -16.60
N LEU A 448 -2.53 -5.80 -16.44
CA LEU A 448 -1.31 -5.33 -17.08
C LEU A 448 -1.29 -5.57 -18.59
N GLU A 449 -1.95 -6.62 -19.06
CA GLU A 449 -2.12 -6.83 -20.49
C GLU A 449 -3.01 -5.74 -21.11
N ARG A 450 -4.08 -5.32 -20.42
CA ARG A 450 -4.87 -4.16 -20.82
C ARG A 450 -4.04 -2.88 -20.86
N CYS A 451 -3.22 -2.62 -19.83
CA CYS A 451 -2.28 -1.50 -19.86
C CYS A 451 -1.37 -1.55 -21.09
N ARG A 452 -0.84 -2.73 -21.44
CA ARG A 452 0.02 -2.93 -22.61
C ARG A 452 -0.71 -2.58 -23.91
N LEU A 453 -1.93 -3.07 -24.08
CA LEU A 453 -2.76 -2.81 -25.26
C LEU A 453 -3.13 -1.32 -25.38
N LEU A 454 -3.51 -0.69 -24.26
CA LEU A 454 -3.84 0.74 -24.20
C LEU A 454 -2.64 1.60 -24.63
N LEU A 455 -1.44 1.32 -24.09
CA LEU A 455 -0.23 2.07 -24.44
C LEU A 455 0.20 1.83 -25.90
N LEU A 456 -0.01 0.62 -26.43
CA LEU A 456 0.23 0.32 -27.85
C LEU A 456 -0.70 1.11 -28.77
N GLN A 457 -1.99 1.20 -28.43
CA GLN A 457 -2.96 1.98 -29.20
C GLN A 457 -2.57 3.46 -29.21
N GLN A 458 -2.24 4.03 -28.05
CA GLN A 458 -1.79 5.42 -27.92
C GLN A 458 -0.52 5.73 -28.75
N ARG A 459 0.34 4.73 -28.95
CA ARG A 459 1.54 4.85 -29.79
C ARG A 459 1.18 4.84 -31.28
N SER A 460 0.31 3.94 -31.72
CA SER A 460 -0.08 3.79 -33.13
C SER A 460 -0.92 4.98 -33.65
N SER A 461 -1.80 5.53 -32.80
CA SER A 461 -2.66 6.69 -33.13
C SER A 461 -1.89 8.00 -33.33
N SER A 462 -0.58 8.03 -33.08
CA SER A 462 0.28 9.20 -33.38
C SER A 462 0.54 9.39 -34.89
N SER A 463 0.04 8.48 -35.74
CA SER A 463 0.33 8.45 -37.19
C SER A 463 -0.84 8.90 -38.08
N SER A 464 -2.04 9.06 -37.52
CA SER A 464 -3.25 9.40 -38.29
C SER A 464 -3.95 10.61 -37.66
N SER A 465 -3.78 11.76 -38.32
CA SER A 465 -4.43 13.02 -37.99
C SER A 465 -5.94 12.94 -38.21
N SER A 466 -6.74 12.93 -37.13
CA SER A 466 -8.00 13.70 -37.00
C SER A 466 -8.71 13.48 -35.65
N SER A 467 -9.23 14.59 -35.11
CA SER A 467 -10.28 14.73 -34.09
C SER A 467 -10.02 14.28 -32.64
N SER A 468 -9.70 15.28 -31.82
CA SER A 468 -10.35 15.60 -30.53
C SER A 468 -10.57 14.46 -29.54
N SER A 469 -9.50 14.02 -28.87
CA SER A 469 -9.52 13.74 -27.43
C SER A 469 -8.09 13.94 -26.92
N SER A 470 -7.94 14.48 -25.71
CA SER A 470 -6.66 14.83 -25.08
C SER A 470 -5.86 13.60 -24.61
N SER A 471 -5.83 12.51 -25.38
CA SER A 471 -5.03 11.33 -25.05
C SER A 471 -3.56 11.64 -25.32
N SER A 472 -2.78 11.79 -24.26
CA SER A 472 -1.33 12.00 -24.34
C SER A 472 -0.68 10.87 -25.14
N SER A 473 0.08 11.20 -26.19
CA SER A 473 0.81 10.20 -26.96
C SER A 473 1.89 9.54 -26.10
N CYS A 474 1.98 8.20 -26.16
CA CYS A 474 2.99 7.44 -25.43
C CYS A 474 4.34 7.50 -26.16
N SER A 475 5.38 8.01 -25.50
CA SER A 475 6.73 8.07 -26.08
C SER A 475 7.37 6.69 -26.17
N ALA A 476 8.33 6.53 -27.08
CA ALA A 476 9.03 5.25 -27.23
C ALA A 476 9.75 4.80 -25.94
N ALA A 477 10.41 5.73 -25.27
CA ALA A 477 11.12 5.47 -24.01
C ALA A 477 10.16 5.12 -22.86
N ALA A 478 8.98 5.75 -22.79
CA ALA A 478 7.97 5.42 -21.79
C ALA A 478 7.42 4.01 -22.01
N PHE A 479 7.14 3.65 -23.27
CA PHE A 479 6.70 2.30 -23.62
C PHE A 479 7.75 1.24 -23.31
N GLU A 480 9.03 1.49 -23.61
CA GLU A 480 10.13 0.58 -23.28
C GLU A 480 10.26 0.39 -21.76
N SER A 481 10.19 1.47 -20.98
CA SER A 481 10.23 1.42 -19.51
C SER A 481 9.05 0.62 -18.94
N PHE A 482 7.85 0.80 -19.51
CA PHE A 482 6.68 -0.01 -19.16
C PHE A 482 6.91 -1.49 -19.50
N MET A 483 7.48 -1.83 -20.66
CA MET A 483 7.72 -3.22 -21.06
C MET A 483 8.77 -3.91 -20.18
N GLU A 484 9.78 -3.19 -19.68
CA GLU A 484 10.72 -3.71 -18.69
C GLU A 484 10.01 -4.03 -17.37
N MET A 485 9.23 -3.07 -16.85
CA MET A 485 8.39 -3.27 -15.67
C MET A 485 7.43 -4.47 -15.86
N TYR A 486 6.75 -4.54 -17.00
CA TYR A 486 5.82 -5.62 -17.36
C TYR A 486 6.51 -6.98 -17.28
N SER A 487 7.69 -7.09 -17.89
CA SER A 487 8.47 -8.32 -17.93
C SER A 487 8.98 -8.71 -16.53
N PHE A 488 9.45 -7.74 -15.74
CA PHE A 488 9.88 -7.98 -14.37
C PHE A 488 8.75 -8.50 -13.47
N ILE A 489 7.59 -7.84 -13.51
CA ILE A 489 6.41 -8.25 -12.73
C ILE A 489 5.89 -9.61 -13.20
N TYR A 490 5.94 -9.89 -14.51
CA TYR A 490 5.60 -11.22 -15.03
C TYR A 490 6.50 -12.30 -14.44
N LEU A 491 7.82 -12.13 -14.51
CA LEU A 491 8.77 -13.12 -14.00
C LEU A 491 8.63 -13.31 -12.47
N ARG A 492 8.34 -12.24 -11.72
CA ARG A 492 8.12 -12.32 -10.28
C ARG A 492 6.82 -13.07 -9.93
N THR A 493 5.71 -12.72 -10.59
CA THR A 493 4.39 -13.34 -10.32
C THR A 493 4.24 -14.76 -10.87
N SER A 494 4.99 -15.13 -11.90
CA SER A 494 5.07 -16.51 -12.41
C SER A 494 5.95 -17.42 -11.53
N GLY A 495 6.68 -16.84 -10.57
CA GLY A 495 7.57 -17.57 -9.68
C GLY A 495 8.89 -17.97 -10.33
N ILE A 496 9.42 -17.13 -11.22
CA ILE A 496 10.76 -17.26 -11.79
C ILE A 496 11.74 -16.38 -11.03
N LEU A 497 11.31 -15.16 -10.69
CA LEU A 497 12.04 -14.26 -9.81
C LEU A 497 11.42 -14.25 -8.40
N PRO A 498 12.25 -14.20 -7.35
CA PRO A 498 11.76 -14.09 -5.99
C PRO A 498 11.30 -12.66 -5.65
N THR A 499 10.54 -12.55 -4.56
CA THR A 499 10.42 -11.30 -3.82
C THR A 499 11.65 -11.08 -2.95
N ASP A 500 11.87 -9.85 -2.48
CA ASP A 500 12.98 -9.52 -1.58
C ASP A 500 12.91 -10.34 -0.29
N ALA A 501 11.72 -10.55 0.27
CA ALA A 501 11.55 -11.41 1.44
C ALA A 501 12.01 -12.85 1.18
N ALA A 502 11.63 -13.44 0.05
CA ALA A 502 12.05 -14.79 -0.32
C ALA A 502 13.56 -14.89 -0.57
N PHE A 503 14.14 -13.88 -1.23
CA PHE A 503 15.57 -13.79 -1.48
C PHE A 503 16.37 -13.67 -0.17
N LEU A 504 15.98 -12.77 0.73
CA LEU A 504 16.63 -12.56 2.03
C LEU A 504 16.55 -13.82 2.91
N ARG A 505 15.40 -14.54 2.90
CA ARG A 505 15.28 -15.86 3.56
C ARG A 505 16.25 -16.88 2.99
N ALA A 506 16.43 -16.90 1.67
CA ALA A 506 17.39 -17.80 1.04
C ALA A 506 18.85 -17.46 1.39
N CYS A 507 19.19 -16.17 1.48
CA CYS A 507 20.49 -15.72 1.98
C CYS A 507 20.75 -16.21 3.40
N LEU A 508 19.76 -16.10 4.30
CA LEU A 508 19.87 -16.62 5.66
C LEU A 508 20.03 -18.14 5.67
N ALA A 509 19.25 -18.88 4.89
CA ALA A 509 19.35 -20.33 4.75
C ALA A 509 20.75 -20.77 4.28
N ALA A 510 21.37 -19.97 3.41
CA ALA A 510 22.72 -20.19 2.91
C ALA A 510 23.82 -19.82 3.92
N HIS A 511 23.50 -19.11 5.00
CA HIS A 511 24.50 -18.61 5.93
C HIS A 511 25.01 -19.74 6.87
N PRO A 512 26.34 -19.91 7.07
CA PRO A 512 26.89 -20.99 7.90
C PRO A 512 26.45 -20.92 9.37
N ASP A 513 26.24 -19.71 9.90
CA ASP A 513 25.78 -19.52 11.29
C ASP A 513 24.29 -19.79 11.48
N TYR A 514 23.53 -19.99 10.39
CA TYR A 514 22.12 -20.31 10.50
C TYR A 514 21.91 -21.80 10.75
N LYS A 515 21.25 -22.12 11.87
CA LYS A 515 21.08 -23.50 12.35
C LYS A 515 19.70 -24.07 12.05
N GLY A 516 18.88 -23.40 11.24
CA GLY A 516 17.51 -23.81 10.96
C GLY A 516 16.55 -23.65 12.14
N ASP A 517 16.90 -22.81 13.12
CA ASP A 517 16.21 -22.63 14.39
C ASP A 517 15.45 -21.29 14.49
N SER A 518 15.21 -20.65 13.34
CA SER A 518 14.57 -19.33 13.23
C SER A 518 15.31 -18.18 13.91
N ALA A 519 16.54 -18.37 14.39
CA ALA A 519 17.36 -17.30 14.91
C ALA A 519 18.13 -16.59 13.78
N VAL A 520 18.09 -15.26 13.79
CA VAL A 520 18.95 -14.44 12.93
C VAL A 520 20.11 -13.93 13.80
N ALA A 521 21.25 -14.62 13.70
CA ALA A 521 22.47 -14.24 14.38
C ALA A 521 22.99 -12.88 13.90
N ALA A 522 23.71 -12.15 14.76
CA ALA A 522 24.23 -10.82 14.41
C ALA A 522 25.16 -10.85 13.19
N ALA A 523 26.00 -11.88 13.06
CA ALA A 523 26.86 -12.09 11.89
C ALA A 523 26.04 -12.26 10.60
N ALA A 524 25.04 -13.15 10.62
CA ALA A 524 24.13 -13.35 9.48
C ALA A 524 23.37 -12.06 9.11
N ALA A 525 22.86 -11.34 10.11
CA ALA A 525 22.19 -10.05 9.88
C ALA A 525 23.14 -9.04 9.23
N PHE A 526 24.37 -8.92 9.72
CA PHE A 526 25.39 -8.02 9.17
C PHE A 526 25.70 -8.36 7.70
N ASP A 527 25.98 -9.63 7.38
CA ASP A 527 26.33 -10.04 6.03
C ASP A 527 25.17 -9.87 5.04
N ILE A 528 23.94 -10.16 5.48
CA ILE A 528 22.73 -9.94 4.67
C ILE A 528 22.50 -8.44 4.41
N CYS A 529 22.60 -7.58 5.43
CA CYS A 529 22.46 -6.14 5.25
C CYS A 529 23.56 -5.57 4.36
N LYS A 530 24.81 -6.05 4.50
CA LYS A 530 25.93 -5.67 3.65
C LYS A 530 25.71 -6.09 2.20
N LEU A 531 25.17 -7.28 1.95
CA LEU A 531 24.80 -7.73 0.62
C LEU A 531 23.68 -6.86 0.03
N ALA A 532 22.61 -6.60 0.78
CA ALA A 532 21.52 -5.73 0.33
C ALA A 532 22.01 -4.32 -0.05
N MET A 533 22.89 -3.74 0.77
CA MET A 533 23.54 -2.46 0.47
C MET A 533 24.34 -2.52 -0.85
N LYS A 534 25.13 -3.56 -1.08
CA LYS A 534 25.91 -3.73 -2.32
C LYS A 534 25.05 -3.95 -3.57
N ILE A 535 23.92 -4.63 -3.42
CA ILE A 535 22.95 -4.79 -4.51
C ILE A 535 22.32 -3.43 -4.82
N GLY A 536 21.87 -2.71 -3.78
CA GLY A 536 21.27 -1.39 -3.91
C GLY A 536 22.22 -0.32 -4.47
N SER A 537 23.51 -0.38 -4.14
CA SER A 537 24.54 0.52 -4.70
C SER A 537 25.07 0.10 -6.08
N GLY A 538 24.66 -1.07 -6.56
CA GLY A 538 25.10 -1.59 -7.85
C GLY A 538 26.50 -2.18 -7.89
N GLU A 539 27.11 -2.41 -6.72
CA GLU A 539 28.42 -3.07 -6.62
C GLU A 539 28.34 -4.57 -6.94
N VAL A 540 27.19 -5.20 -6.74
CA VAL A 540 26.98 -6.63 -6.99
C VAL A 540 25.71 -6.84 -7.80
N GLU A 541 25.86 -7.47 -8.97
CA GLU A 541 24.74 -7.95 -9.76
C GLU A 541 24.28 -9.32 -9.27
N VAL A 542 22.97 -9.46 -8.99
CA VAL A 542 22.37 -10.71 -8.50
C VAL A 542 21.25 -11.15 -9.46
N PRO A 543 21.57 -11.92 -10.51
CA PRO A 543 20.58 -12.47 -11.43
C PRO A 543 19.54 -13.37 -10.76
N GLU A 544 19.86 -13.99 -9.62
CA GLU A 544 18.90 -14.79 -8.85
C GLU A 544 17.79 -13.95 -8.22
N LEU A 545 17.98 -12.64 -8.06
CA LEU A 545 16.97 -11.68 -7.60
C LEU A 545 16.32 -10.94 -8.78
N LEU A 546 17.15 -10.40 -9.68
CA LEU A 546 16.74 -9.45 -10.72
C LEU A 546 16.68 -10.05 -12.12
N GLY A 547 17.07 -11.30 -12.32
CA GLY A 547 17.09 -11.96 -13.62
C GLY A 547 17.88 -11.18 -14.67
N PRO A 548 17.31 -10.90 -15.86
CA PRO A 548 17.99 -10.14 -16.91
C PRO A 548 18.17 -8.66 -16.54
N PHE A 549 17.48 -8.17 -15.51
CA PHE A 549 17.51 -6.77 -15.08
C PHE A 549 18.64 -6.48 -14.07
N ALA A 550 19.46 -7.47 -13.71
CA ALA A 550 20.55 -7.28 -12.73
C ALA A 550 21.56 -6.19 -13.10
N ARG A 551 21.71 -5.87 -14.40
CA ARG A 551 22.56 -4.76 -14.86
C ARG A 551 21.92 -3.38 -14.66
N ARG A 552 20.61 -3.30 -14.43
CA ARG A 552 19.93 -2.03 -14.14
C ARG A 552 20.24 -1.52 -12.74
N SER A 553 20.72 -2.38 -11.84
CA SER A 553 21.18 -1.96 -10.53
C SER A 553 22.65 -1.52 -10.55
N SER A 554 23.47 -1.85 -11.56
CA SER A 554 24.91 -1.57 -11.51
C SER A 554 25.27 -0.11 -11.74
N SER A 555 26.21 0.40 -10.94
CA SER A 555 26.72 1.77 -10.99
C SER A 555 27.75 2.00 -12.10
N SER A 556 27.98 1.01 -12.97
CA SER A 556 28.83 1.19 -14.14
C SER A 556 28.12 2.06 -15.17
N CYS A 557 28.24 3.37 -14.98
CA CYS A 557 28.31 4.30 -16.09
C CYS A 557 29.28 3.72 -17.12
N CYS A 558 28.82 3.60 -18.36
CA CYS A 558 29.54 3.05 -19.50
C CYS A 558 30.98 3.60 -19.59
N SER A 559 31.97 2.85 -19.10
CA SER A 559 33.39 3.22 -19.19
C SER A 559 33.88 3.27 -20.64
N SER A 560 33.17 2.61 -21.57
CA SER A 560 33.47 2.65 -23.00
C SER A 560 33.06 3.94 -23.70
N CYS A 561 32.23 4.80 -23.10
CA CYS A 561 31.93 6.12 -23.65
C CYS A 561 32.99 7.18 -23.27
N CYS A 562 33.76 6.96 -22.20
CA CYS A 562 34.71 7.95 -21.70
C CYS A 562 36.09 7.92 -22.40
N SER A 563 36.44 6.82 -23.07
CA SER A 563 37.76 6.68 -23.74
C SER A 563 37.87 7.41 -25.08
N SER A 564 36.75 7.82 -25.67
CA SER A 564 36.74 8.54 -26.97
C SER A 564 36.68 10.06 -26.83
N CYS A 565 36.61 10.59 -25.59
CA CYS A 565 36.42 12.02 -25.32
C CYS A 565 37.67 12.75 -24.81
N SER A 566 38.83 12.09 -24.77
CA SER A 566 40.05 12.64 -24.18
C SER A 566 40.86 13.58 -25.09
N SER A 567 40.31 14.01 -26.24
CA SER A 567 41.04 14.83 -27.21
C SER A 567 40.20 15.96 -27.80
N SER A 568 39.66 16.83 -26.94
CA SER A 568 39.27 18.19 -27.33
C SER A 568 39.02 19.04 -26.08
N SER A 569 39.98 19.90 -25.79
CA SER A 569 39.94 20.89 -24.72
C SER A 569 39.08 22.10 -25.11
N SER A 570 37.82 22.16 -24.65
CA SER A 570 37.06 23.41 -24.48
C SER A 570 35.67 23.13 -23.89
N GLY A 571 35.37 23.75 -22.74
CA GLY A 571 34.01 24.08 -22.27
C GLY A 571 33.08 22.91 -21.93
N GLY A 572 32.65 22.81 -20.67
CA GLY A 572 31.94 21.62 -20.18
C GLY A 572 30.55 21.41 -20.79
N ASP A 573 30.37 20.22 -21.37
CA ASP A 573 29.09 19.59 -21.65
C ASP A 573 29.10 18.18 -21.04
N LEU A 574 28.15 17.90 -20.14
CA LEU A 574 27.98 16.58 -19.52
C LEU A 574 27.40 15.57 -20.52
N CYS A 575 27.92 14.35 -20.50
CA CYS A 575 27.43 13.19 -21.24
C CYS A 575 25.94 12.88 -20.92
N CYS A 576 25.16 12.57 -21.96
CA CYS A 576 23.71 12.33 -21.92
C CYS A 576 23.28 11.11 -21.05
N CYS A 577 24.21 10.27 -20.59
CA CYS A 577 23.92 9.14 -19.70
C CYS A 577 23.88 9.50 -18.21
N CYS A 578 24.30 10.72 -17.82
CA CYS A 578 24.45 11.10 -16.40
C CYS A 578 23.42 12.11 -15.88
N ALA A 579 22.37 12.45 -16.62
CA ALA A 579 21.45 13.53 -16.23
C ALA A 579 20.47 13.17 -15.08
N ALA A 580 20.48 11.94 -14.54
CA ALA A 580 19.53 11.51 -13.51
C ALA A 580 20.05 11.63 -12.06
N VAL A 581 21.31 11.99 -11.84
CA VAL A 581 21.85 12.15 -10.48
C VAL A 581 22.56 13.49 -10.40
N THR A 582 22.04 14.39 -9.56
CA THR A 582 22.47 15.78 -9.29
C THR A 582 21.97 16.89 -10.22
N ARG A 583 20.95 17.63 -9.78
CA ARG A 583 20.98 19.11 -9.82
C ARG A 583 20.30 19.73 -8.59
N ARG A 584 21.13 20.39 -7.77
CA ARG A 584 20.72 21.55 -6.94
C ARG A 584 20.43 22.75 -7.87
N SER A 585 19.61 23.67 -7.37
CA SER A 585 19.02 24.85 -8.01
C SER A 585 19.87 25.61 -9.03
N CYS A 586 19.24 26.07 -10.13
CA CYS A 586 19.07 27.49 -10.47
C CYS A 586 18.34 27.64 -11.83
N CYS A 587 17.48 28.66 -11.90
CA CYS A 587 16.61 29.02 -13.03
C CYS A 587 17.38 29.67 -14.19
N SER A 588 16.98 29.41 -15.45
CA SER A 588 16.53 30.43 -16.44
C SER A 588 16.51 29.86 -17.87
N SER A 589 15.60 30.44 -18.64
CA SER A 589 15.14 30.19 -20.01
C SER A 589 16.18 30.21 -21.13
N SER A 590 16.05 29.32 -22.11
CA SER A 590 15.90 29.67 -23.54
C SER A 590 15.88 28.44 -24.46
N SER A 591 15.10 28.58 -25.53
CA SER A 591 14.86 27.66 -26.63
C SER A 591 16.03 27.59 -27.62
N SER A 592 16.42 26.40 -28.06
CA SER A 592 16.69 26.13 -29.49
C SER A 592 16.94 24.64 -29.75
N SER A 593 16.49 24.23 -30.93
CA SER A 593 16.49 22.90 -31.52
C SER A 593 17.84 22.51 -32.10
N SER A 594 18.27 21.26 -31.91
CA SER A 594 19.02 20.49 -32.91
C SER A 594 19.08 19.01 -32.55
N ARG A 595 18.74 18.15 -33.54
CA ARG A 595 18.83 16.69 -33.49
C ARG A 595 20.28 16.23 -33.62
N PRO A 596 20.67 15.12 -32.96
CA PRO A 596 21.68 14.20 -33.50
C PRO A 596 21.14 12.77 -33.71
N SER A 597 21.81 12.08 -34.61
CA SER A 597 21.49 10.82 -35.28
C SER A 597 21.68 9.54 -34.45
N PHE A 598 20.82 8.55 -34.74
CA PHE A 598 20.80 7.19 -34.21
C PHE A 598 22.07 6.38 -34.53
N VAL A 599 22.62 5.70 -33.52
CA VAL A 599 23.54 4.56 -33.69
C VAL A 599 22.79 3.27 -33.34
N LYS A 600 22.74 2.34 -34.31
CA LYS A 600 22.12 1.02 -34.22
C LYS A 600 22.95 0.09 -33.32
N SER A 601 22.31 -0.59 -32.37
CA SER A 601 22.87 -1.79 -31.73
C SER A 601 22.41 -3.05 -32.49
N GLN A 602 23.35 -3.96 -32.74
CA GLN A 602 23.15 -5.21 -33.49
C GLN A 602 22.52 -6.34 -32.62
N PRO A 603 21.77 -7.27 -33.23
CA PRO A 603 21.27 -8.48 -32.56
C PRO A 603 22.35 -9.57 -32.47
N LEU A 604 22.46 -10.22 -31.30
CA LEU A 604 23.29 -11.40 -31.05
C LEU A 604 22.44 -12.68 -31.13
N MET A 605 22.47 -13.38 -32.27
CA MET A 605 22.04 -14.79 -32.39
C MET A 605 22.82 -15.51 -33.48
N GLY A 606 23.32 -16.71 -33.16
CA GLY A 606 23.76 -17.73 -34.12
C GLY A 606 23.08 -19.08 -33.80
N PRO A 607 22.79 -19.95 -34.79
CA PRO A 607 21.97 -21.13 -34.59
C PRO A 607 22.81 -22.36 -34.22
N LEU A 608 22.38 -23.13 -33.22
CA LEU A 608 22.84 -24.50 -33.00
C LEU A 608 21.65 -25.42 -32.66
N LEU A 609 21.28 -26.24 -33.65
CA LEU A 609 20.48 -27.46 -33.51
C LEU A 609 21.31 -28.55 -32.82
N LEU A 610 20.68 -29.40 -32.00
CA LEU A 610 20.99 -30.83 -31.78
C LEU A 610 19.99 -31.46 -30.75
N PRO A 611 19.85 -32.79 -30.67
CA PRO A 611 18.58 -33.51 -30.78
C PRO A 611 18.01 -34.07 -29.47
N GLN A 612 16.70 -34.34 -29.50
CA GLN A 612 15.95 -35.07 -28.48
C GLN A 612 16.40 -36.53 -28.38
N GLN A 613 16.99 -36.92 -27.24
CA GLN A 613 16.83 -38.23 -26.58
C GLN A 613 17.76 -38.29 -25.35
N GLN A 614 17.22 -38.04 -24.15
CA GLN A 614 17.70 -38.57 -22.85
C GLN A 614 16.89 -37.96 -21.69
N GLN A 615 15.63 -38.40 -21.53
CA GLN A 615 14.76 -37.93 -20.44
C GLN A 615 14.01 -39.05 -19.70
N GLN A 616 14.58 -40.25 -19.61
CA GLN A 616 13.91 -41.41 -18.99
C GLN A 616 14.70 -42.21 -17.94
N GLN A 617 15.77 -41.69 -17.34
CA GLN A 617 16.56 -42.47 -16.35
C GLN A 617 16.82 -41.83 -14.98
N GLN A 618 16.10 -40.79 -14.56
CA GLN A 618 16.31 -40.14 -13.24
C GLN A 618 15.13 -40.28 -12.26
N GLN A 619 14.39 -41.39 -12.27
CA GLN A 619 13.25 -41.60 -11.36
C GLN A 619 13.38 -42.76 -10.36
N GLN A 620 14.56 -43.34 -10.13
CA GLN A 620 14.67 -44.57 -9.30
C GLN A 620 15.69 -44.62 -8.16
N GLN A 621 16.09 -43.51 -7.56
CA GLN A 621 16.92 -43.56 -6.33
C GLN A 621 16.55 -42.51 -5.27
N GLN A 622 15.41 -42.68 -4.61
CA GLN A 622 15.16 -42.07 -3.29
C GLN A 622 14.26 -42.96 -2.43
N GLN A 623 14.82 -44.02 -1.84
CA GLN A 623 14.26 -44.63 -0.62
C GLN A 623 15.40 -45.18 0.25
N ASN A 624 15.66 -44.52 1.39
CA ASN A 624 16.05 -45.07 2.71
C ASN A 624 16.99 -44.14 3.48
N SER A 625 16.45 -43.41 4.47
CA SER A 625 16.84 -43.54 5.88
C SER A 625 16.17 -42.43 6.71
N SER A 626 15.60 -42.81 7.83
CA SER A 626 14.88 -41.95 8.77
C SER A 626 15.63 -41.88 10.10
N ARG A 627 15.95 -40.66 10.58
CA ARG A 627 15.68 -40.21 11.96
C ARG A 627 16.10 -38.75 12.22
N LYS A 628 15.10 -38.00 12.70
CA LYS A 628 15.08 -36.88 13.66
C LYS A 628 15.43 -35.45 13.18
N ILE A 629 14.51 -34.56 13.56
CA ILE A 629 14.33 -33.13 13.27
C ILE A 629 13.64 -32.89 11.91
N ASN A 630 12.39 -32.41 11.97
CA ASN A 630 11.55 -32.11 10.81
C ASN A 630 12.13 -30.88 10.06
N PRO A 631 12.73 -31.05 8.87
CA PRO A 631 13.35 -29.95 8.11
C PRO A 631 12.32 -29.12 7.34
N GLU A 632 11.04 -29.50 7.32
CA GLU A 632 10.04 -28.91 6.42
C GLU A 632 9.24 -27.74 7.00
N ALA A 633 9.47 -27.32 8.25
CA ALA A 633 8.58 -26.35 8.90
C ALA A 633 9.03 -24.87 8.84
N ILE A 634 10.28 -24.55 8.44
CA ILE A 634 10.86 -23.21 8.71
C ILE A 634 11.48 -22.52 7.47
N LEU A 635 11.62 -23.20 6.32
CA LEU A 635 12.31 -22.65 5.15
C LEU A 635 11.52 -22.65 3.84
N HIS A 636 10.34 -23.28 3.82
CA HIS A 636 9.54 -23.38 2.61
C HIS A 636 8.17 -22.75 2.82
N GLY A 637 8.06 -21.48 2.42
CA GLY A 637 6.89 -21.16 1.61
C GLY A 637 6.88 -22.21 0.49
N ARG A 638 5.82 -23.01 0.39
CA ARG A 638 5.69 -23.96 -0.73
C ARG A 638 5.80 -23.16 -2.05
N GLY A 639 6.25 -23.78 -3.13
CA GLY A 639 6.31 -23.12 -4.44
C GLY A 639 7.66 -23.24 -5.16
N ARG A 640 7.61 -23.08 -6.49
CA ARG A 640 8.73 -23.32 -7.41
C ARG A 640 9.96 -22.45 -7.11
N VAL A 641 9.77 -21.21 -6.66
CA VAL A 641 10.85 -20.29 -6.26
C VAL A 641 11.62 -20.77 -5.03
N ALA A 642 10.91 -21.20 -3.98
CA ALA A 642 11.55 -21.68 -2.76
C ALA A 642 12.34 -22.96 -3.00
N ALA A 643 11.86 -23.86 -3.88
CA ALA A 643 12.61 -25.04 -4.29
C ALA A 643 13.86 -24.67 -5.14
N ALA A 644 13.74 -23.69 -6.05
CA ALA A 644 14.86 -23.21 -6.85
C ALA A 644 15.95 -22.55 -6.00
N LEU A 645 15.56 -21.67 -5.07
CA LEU A 645 16.51 -20.99 -4.18
C LEU A 645 17.25 -21.94 -3.23
N GLN A 646 16.68 -23.11 -2.96
CA GLN A 646 17.29 -24.14 -2.10
C GLN A 646 18.18 -25.12 -2.87
N HIS A 647 18.30 -24.96 -4.20
CA HIS A 647 19.21 -25.75 -5.01
C HIS A 647 20.67 -25.50 -4.59
N SER A 648 21.47 -26.56 -4.43
CA SER A 648 22.84 -26.50 -3.92
C SER A 648 23.75 -25.52 -4.66
N ALA A 649 23.63 -25.45 -5.98
CA ALA A 649 24.37 -24.48 -6.80
C ALA A 649 23.98 -23.03 -6.52
N ILE A 650 22.70 -22.75 -6.28
CA ILE A 650 22.22 -21.40 -5.93
C ILE A 650 22.66 -21.06 -4.50
N GLN A 651 22.54 -21.99 -3.57
CA GLN A 651 23.04 -21.84 -2.19
C GLN A 651 24.55 -21.55 -2.15
N GLN A 652 25.35 -22.18 -3.02
CA GLN A 652 26.78 -21.88 -3.13
C GLN A 652 27.02 -20.46 -3.68
N LYS A 653 26.28 -20.02 -4.69
CA LYS A 653 26.37 -18.64 -5.19
C LYS A 653 25.98 -17.62 -4.13
N LEU A 654 24.91 -17.86 -3.37
CA LEU A 654 24.49 -17.00 -2.27
C LEU A 654 25.60 -16.86 -1.21
N ARG A 655 26.29 -17.96 -0.85
CA ARG A 655 27.47 -17.91 0.02
C ARG A 655 28.58 -17.05 -0.56
N THR A 656 28.83 -17.15 -1.87
CA THR A 656 29.81 -16.30 -2.56
C THR A 656 29.42 -14.83 -2.49
N TYR A 657 28.15 -14.47 -2.72
CA TYR A 657 27.67 -13.09 -2.62
C TYR A 657 27.83 -12.51 -1.21
N LEU A 658 27.62 -13.34 -0.19
CA LEU A 658 27.83 -12.98 1.22
C LEU A 658 29.33 -12.89 1.60
N GLY A 659 30.26 -13.22 0.71
CA GLY A 659 31.70 -13.20 0.99
C GLY A 659 32.18 -14.38 1.85
N ILE A 660 31.40 -15.45 1.96
CA ILE A 660 31.73 -16.64 2.76
C ILE A 660 32.62 -17.55 1.92
N LYS A 661 33.86 -17.79 2.38
CA LYS A 661 34.81 -18.68 1.69
C LYS A 661 34.26 -20.11 1.68
N SER A 662 34.03 -20.67 0.49
CA SER A 662 33.68 -22.08 0.34
C SER A 662 34.86 -22.96 0.76
N PHE A 663 34.64 -23.94 1.64
CA PHE A 663 35.59 -25.04 1.82
C PHE A 663 35.62 -25.87 0.52
N GLN A 664 36.61 -25.64 -0.34
CA GLN A 664 36.87 -26.54 -1.46
C GLN A 664 37.46 -27.84 -0.89
N LYS A 665 36.66 -28.91 -0.81
CA LYS A 665 37.25 -30.25 -0.94
C LYS A 665 37.73 -30.36 -2.38
N SER A 666 39.04 -30.51 -2.55
CA SER A 666 39.71 -30.77 -3.81
C SER A 666 38.99 -31.86 -4.60
N THR A 667 38.34 -31.48 -5.69
CA THR A 667 37.98 -32.37 -6.80
C THR A 667 38.33 -31.65 -8.10
N ASN A 668 39.08 -32.37 -8.94
CA ASN A 668 39.75 -31.92 -10.17
C ASN A 668 39.05 -30.83 -11.01
N PRO A 669 39.81 -29.85 -11.56
CA PRO A 669 39.28 -28.80 -12.41
C PRO A 669 39.16 -29.29 -13.86
N LYS A 670 38.18 -30.14 -14.16
CA LYS A 670 37.80 -30.49 -15.54
C LYS A 670 36.28 -30.67 -15.66
N ASN A 671 35.54 -29.57 -15.55
CA ASN A 671 34.23 -29.33 -16.18
C ASN A 671 33.61 -28.04 -15.64
N ASN A 672 34.17 -26.88 -16.02
CA ASN A 672 33.62 -25.56 -15.69
C ASN A 672 32.78 -25.00 -16.85
N ASN A 673 31.93 -25.84 -17.45
CA ASN A 673 30.99 -25.44 -18.50
C ASN A 673 29.54 -25.80 -18.15
N SER A 674 29.16 -25.69 -16.89
CA SER A 674 27.75 -25.71 -16.49
C SER A 674 27.18 -24.29 -16.62
N ASN A 675 26.71 -23.93 -17.81
CA ASN A 675 25.69 -22.89 -17.94
C ASN A 675 24.61 -23.21 -16.90
N CYS A 676 24.43 -22.30 -15.94
CA CYS A 676 23.61 -22.52 -14.77
C CYS A 676 22.18 -22.90 -15.20
N CYS A 677 21.64 -24.00 -14.67
CA CYS A 677 20.27 -24.47 -14.93
C CYS A 677 19.24 -23.32 -14.80
N PHE A 678 19.47 -22.36 -13.91
CA PHE A 678 18.68 -21.13 -13.77
C PHE A 678 18.72 -20.22 -15.01
N GLN A 679 19.89 -19.96 -15.61
CA GLN A 679 20.01 -19.15 -16.83
C GLN A 679 19.35 -19.83 -18.03
N GLN A 680 19.42 -21.17 -18.10
CA GLN A 680 18.73 -21.94 -19.14
C GLN A 680 17.21 -21.94 -18.95
N ILE A 681 16.72 -22.05 -17.72
CA ILE A 681 15.30 -21.91 -17.38
C ILE A 681 14.81 -20.50 -17.69
N LEU A 682 15.58 -19.47 -17.30
CA LEU A 682 15.28 -18.06 -17.57
C LEU A 682 15.25 -17.79 -19.07
N GLN A 683 16.24 -18.26 -19.83
CA GLN A 683 16.24 -18.13 -21.30
C GLN A 683 15.07 -18.88 -21.95
N LYS A 684 14.75 -20.09 -21.50
CA LYS A 684 13.64 -20.88 -22.03
C LYS A 684 12.30 -20.21 -21.75
N GLU A 685 12.10 -19.64 -20.56
CA GLU A 685 10.86 -18.92 -20.28
C GLU A 685 10.81 -17.56 -20.99
N MET A 686 11.91 -16.83 -21.10
CA MET A 686 11.97 -15.61 -21.92
C MET A 686 11.64 -15.92 -23.40
N GLN A 687 12.13 -17.03 -23.94
CA GLN A 687 11.77 -17.48 -25.29
C GLN A 687 10.29 -17.88 -25.39
N LYS A 688 9.74 -18.56 -24.38
CA LYS A 688 8.32 -18.91 -24.33
C LYS A 688 7.44 -17.66 -24.24
N GLN A 689 7.86 -16.63 -23.50
CA GLN A 689 7.18 -15.33 -23.52
C GLN A 689 7.23 -14.68 -24.91
N MET A 690 8.40 -14.69 -25.57
CA MET A 690 8.52 -14.18 -26.94
C MET A 690 7.64 -14.94 -27.94
N GLN A 691 7.38 -16.24 -27.70
CA GLN A 691 6.52 -17.09 -28.55
C GLN A 691 5.02 -16.99 -28.20
N GLN A 692 4.68 -16.66 -26.94
CA GLN A 692 3.30 -16.43 -26.48
C GLN A 692 2.85 -14.97 -26.69
N THR A 693 3.78 -14.07 -26.95
CA THR A 693 3.49 -12.77 -27.55
C THR A 693 3.09 -13.04 -29.00
N PRO A 694 1.90 -12.63 -29.48
CA PRO A 694 1.58 -12.77 -30.89
C PRO A 694 2.69 -12.09 -31.71
N PRO A 695 3.08 -12.67 -32.86
CA PRO A 695 4.09 -12.07 -33.72
C PRO A 695 3.69 -10.63 -34.05
N GLN A 696 4.68 -9.79 -34.35
CA GLN A 696 4.55 -8.39 -34.76
C GLN A 696 3.75 -8.16 -36.07
N GLU A 697 2.83 -9.06 -36.42
CA GLU A 697 1.96 -8.98 -37.58
C GLU A 697 0.60 -8.39 -37.21
N LEU A 698 0.60 -7.10 -36.88
CA LEU A 698 -0.55 -6.22 -37.11
C LEU A 698 -0.11 -4.85 -37.66
N VAL A 699 1.12 -4.77 -38.16
CA VAL A 699 1.61 -3.66 -38.98
C VAL A 699 1.90 -4.21 -40.38
N ARG A 700 0.84 -4.41 -41.17
CA ARG A 700 0.76 -4.20 -42.64
C ARG A 700 -0.54 -4.78 -43.21
N SER A 701 -1.09 -4.04 -44.19
CA SER A 701 -2.37 -4.14 -44.93
C SER A 701 -3.56 -3.51 -44.19
N ASP A 702 -4.04 -2.30 -44.49
CA ASP A 702 -3.90 -1.41 -45.66
C ASP A 702 -3.55 0.04 -45.30
#